data_AF-A0A318YBE5-F1
#
_entry.id   AF-A0A318YBE5-F1
#
_cell.length_a   1.000
_cell.length_b   1.000
_cell.length_c   1.000
_cell.angle_alpha   90.00
_cell.angle_beta   90.00
_cell.angle_gamma   90.00
#
_symmetry.space_group_name_H-M   'P 1'
#
loop_
_entity.id
_entity.type
_entity.pdbx_description
1 polymer ?
#
loop_
_entity_poly.entity_id
_entity_poly.type
_entity_poly.pdbx_seq_one_letter_code
_entity_poly.pdbx_strand_id
1 'polypeptide(L)'
;MRLISMFIGLLVVLLNSPQAAATKLIESNALSICQDSSNFTATYFSVTFTPGNRSLTFSFDGVSAISGKVTAELVLEAYGIQVLTKTLDPCEMDLTGLCPMNAGTIDVPKAVITLPESVVKSIPNIAYTVPDLDANVRIYINSTTTGEAITCVEASLSNGKTVYQKGVGWTTAIISGLGLAASAITSGLGHSNTAAHVAANALSLFGFMQSQAMIGMTSVAMPPIVESWTQNFQWSMGIIHVGFLETICTWYQRSTGGTASTLLSDLSTTSVQLYRRKRSLDDEPIVRKATGYFKHWQKRADASTQTATDSSVIVRGIERVGFKAGIETTNIFLTGLIFFVVFVALVMALVAVFKLGCEVLAKNGRMKGDKFQEFRNGWKVVARGILFRLTLIGFPQMCVLCLWEFTRVDSAAEVVLAVIMFLSVVAALGWAALKVLRLAKRSVIMHKNPAYILYSDPTCLNKWGFLYVQYRATAYYFIVPFLGYILIKGLFIGLSQPAPVVQTIALVIIEAAMLIAVSVLRPWMDKKTNIYNISIAAINFLNTIFLLFFSDVFNQPGIVTGVMGVVFFVYNAVFALVLLILVLIASVYAIVSKNPDTRYQPMRDDRGSFIKNGGQLTTELDALGATARGDMKGSPYQSSPFEDDNTSFSSGNGASVSRQNLEAPDATTHQTARHSPVSPVDPSLPLFPSDNSARNGPPAYDANFGRSPSPVPRNYNSSPFQNPHAYRQQNNPSPWQRGAGYDH
;
A
#
# COMPACT_ATOMS: atom_id res chain seq x y z
N MET A 1 -30.39 4.06 8.19
CA MET A 1 -31.06 2.76 7.96
C MET A 1 -31.13 2.36 6.48
N ARG A 2 -31.57 3.21 5.54
CA ARG A 2 -31.68 2.82 4.11
C ARG A 2 -30.37 2.37 3.44
N LEU A 3 -29.24 3.02 3.74
CA LEU A 3 -27.92 2.61 3.20
C LEU A 3 -27.42 1.27 3.75
N ILE A 4 -27.65 1.01 5.04
CA ILE A 4 -27.31 -0.28 5.66
C ILE A 4 -28.14 -1.38 5.02
N SER A 5 -29.43 -1.12 4.78
CA SER A 5 -30.31 -2.03 4.04
C SER A 5 -29.87 -2.25 2.59
N MET A 6 -29.27 -1.25 1.95
CA MET A 6 -28.74 -1.37 0.57
C MET A 6 -27.44 -2.16 0.52
N PHE A 7 -26.54 -1.97 1.51
CA PHE A 7 -25.33 -2.79 1.66
C PHE A 7 -25.67 -4.24 2.00
N ILE A 8 -26.65 -4.47 2.87
CA ILE A 8 -27.16 -5.81 3.16
C ILE A 8 -27.80 -6.41 1.91
N GLY A 9 -28.58 -5.62 1.14
CA GLY A 9 -29.14 -6.06 -0.13
C GLY A 9 -28.07 -6.45 -1.16
N LEU A 10 -27.01 -5.67 -1.30
CA LEU A 10 -25.88 -5.97 -2.17
C LEU A 10 -25.12 -7.23 -1.70
N LEU A 11 -24.92 -7.38 -0.38
CA LEU A 11 -24.29 -8.54 0.23
C LEU A 11 -25.13 -9.81 -0.01
N VAL A 12 -26.46 -9.71 0.12
CA VAL A 12 -27.40 -10.80 -0.15
C VAL A 12 -27.39 -11.17 -1.63
N VAL A 13 -27.34 -10.21 -2.55
CA VAL A 13 -27.22 -10.49 -4.00
C VAL A 13 -25.87 -11.14 -4.34
N LEU A 14 -24.78 -10.70 -3.71
CA LEU A 14 -23.45 -11.31 -3.85
C LEU A 14 -23.38 -12.72 -3.26
N LEU A 15 -24.07 -12.98 -2.14
CA LEU A 15 -24.17 -14.31 -1.55
C LEU A 15 -25.08 -15.26 -2.35
N ASN A 16 -26.01 -14.72 -3.15
CA ASN A 16 -26.93 -15.47 -4.00
C ASN A 16 -26.49 -15.56 -5.47
N SER A 17 -25.30 -15.07 -5.84
CA SER A 17 -24.76 -15.33 -7.18
C SER A 17 -24.59 -16.84 -7.37
N PRO A 18 -25.03 -17.42 -8.50
CA PRO A 18 -24.93 -18.86 -8.73
C PRO A 18 -23.46 -19.27 -8.62
N GLN A 19 -23.14 -20.06 -7.60
CA GLN A 19 -21.83 -20.68 -7.51
C GLN A 19 -21.72 -21.62 -8.71
N ALA A 20 -20.98 -21.21 -9.73
CA ALA A 20 -20.58 -22.11 -10.80
C ALA A 20 -19.80 -23.24 -10.14
N ALA A 21 -20.44 -24.40 -9.99
CA ALA A 21 -19.81 -25.61 -9.47
C ALA A 21 -18.80 -26.07 -10.53
N ALA A 22 -17.59 -25.51 -10.47
CA ALA A 22 -16.50 -25.92 -11.34
C ALA A 22 -16.26 -27.42 -11.13
N THR A 23 -16.18 -28.16 -12.23
CA THR A 23 -15.86 -29.59 -12.23
C THR A 23 -14.52 -29.78 -11.53
N LYS A 24 -14.49 -30.66 -10.52
CA LYS A 24 -13.23 -31.07 -9.89
C LYS A 24 -12.38 -31.73 -10.97
N LEU A 25 -11.16 -31.26 -11.15
CA LEU A 25 -10.19 -31.83 -12.07
C LEU A 25 -8.77 -31.58 -11.54
N ILE A 26 -7.82 -32.39 -11.99
CA ILE A 26 -6.38 -32.11 -11.91
C ILE A 26 -5.84 -32.21 -13.32
N GLU A 27 -5.19 -31.16 -13.80
CA GLU A 27 -4.63 -31.08 -15.15
C GLU A 27 -3.15 -30.71 -15.13
N SER A 28 -2.48 -31.00 -16.23
CA SER A 28 -1.14 -30.52 -16.54
C SER A 28 -1.04 -30.28 -18.04
N ASN A 29 -0.60 -29.08 -18.43
CA ASN A 29 -0.51 -28.66 -19.84
C ASN A 29 0.93 -28.31 -20.27
N ALA A 30 1.91 -28.54 -19.38
CA ALA A 30 3.29 -28.20 -19.62
C ALA A 30 4.19 -29.32 -19.08
N LEU A 31 5.11 -29.77 -19.91
CA LEU A 31 6.15 -30.71 -19.57
C LEU A 31 7.49 -29.98 -19.64
N SER A 32 8.29 -30.11 -18.59
CA SER A 32 9.61 -29.48 -18.48
C SER A 32 10.66 -30.56 -18.33
N ILE A 33 11.84 -30.38 -18.92
CA ILE A 33 12.93 -31.34 -18.79
C ILE A 33 13.66 -31.04 -17.47
N CYS A 34 13.81 -32.05 -16.59
CA CYS A 34 14.47 -31.88 -15.29
C CYS A 34 15.96 -32.25 -15.28
N GLN A 35 16.48 -32.87 -16.34
CA GLN A 35 17.89 -33.25 -16.50
C GLN A 35 18.38 -32.81 -17.88
N ASP A 36 19.58 -32.22 -17.96
CA ASP A 36 20.19 -31.72 -19.21
C ASP A 36 20.46 -32.88 -20.20
N SER A 37 19.40 -33.32 -20.89
CA SER A 37 19.41 -34.42 -21.84
C SER A 37 18.58 -34.03 -23.06
N SER A 38 19.17 -34.09 -24.25
CA SER A 38 18.50 -33.76 -25.52
C SER A 38 17.78 -34.96 -26.14
N ASN A 39 17.64 -36.06 -25.40
CA ASN A 39 17.15 -37.33 -25.93
C ASN A 39 15.62 -37.38 -26.07
N PHE A 40 14.92 -36.42 -25.49
CA PHE A 40 13.47 -36.37 -25.47
C PHE A 40 12.98 -34.92 -25.49
N THR A 41 12.12 -34.59 -26.44
CA THR A 41 11.46 -33.28 -26.52
C THR A 41 9.97 -33.47 -26.68
N ALA A 42 9.19 -32.68 -25.94
CA ALA A 42 7.73 -32.68 -26.01
C ALA A 42 7.27 -31.37 -26.62
N THR A 43 6.52 -31.45 -27.71
CA THR A 43 5.93 -30.28 -28.39
C THR A 43 4.56 -29.98 -27.82
N TYR A 44 3.79 -31.02 -27.46
CA TYR A 44 2.49 -30.92 -26.83
C TYR A 44 2.36 -31.94 -25.71
N PHE A 45 1.81 -31.51 -24.57
CA PHE A 45 1.51 -32.40 -23.46
C PHE A 45 0.28 -31.87 -22.75
N SER A 46 -0.77 -32.70 -22.66
CA SER A 46 -1.94 -32.40 -21.84
C SER A 46 -2.39 -33.66 -21.14
N VAL A 47 -2.54 -33.57 -19.82
CA VAL A 47 -3.12 -34.63 -18.98
C VAL A 47 -4.23 -34.00 -18.17
N THR A 48 -5.41 -34.61 -18.16
CA THR A 48 -6.56 -34.17 -17.38
C THR A 48 -7.18 -35.35 -16.66
N PHE A 49 -7.14 -35.32 -15.34
CA PHE A 49 -7.80 -36.26 -14.46
C PHE A 49 -9.11 -35.68 -13.93
N THR A 50 -10.21 -36.37 -14.17
CA THR A 50 -11.53 -36.02 -13.63
C THR A 50 -11.99 -37.08 -12.62
N PRO A 51 -12.06 -36.76 -11.31
CA PRO A 51 -12.51 -37.72 -10.29
C PRO A 51 -13.97 -38.17 -10.45
N GLY A 52 -14.85 -37.34 -11.03
CA GLY A 52 -16.28 -37.64 -11.13
C GLY A 52 -16.62 -38.85 -12.00
N ASN A 53 -15.84 -39.08 -13.06
CA ASN A 53 -15.98 -40.21 -13.98
C ASN A 53 -14.74 -41.15 -13.94
N ARG A 54 -13.80 -40.92 -13.02
CA ARG A 54 -12.52 -41.64 -12.87
C ARG A 54 -11.69 -41.68 -14.17
N SER A 55 -11.88 -40.72 -15.08
CA SER A 55 -11.18 -40.71 -16.36
C SER A 55 -9.89 -39.88 -16.28
N LEU A 56 -8.79 -40.47 -16.68
CA LEU A 56 -7.52 -39.81 -16.99
C LEU A 56 -7.42 -39.69 -18.50
N THR A 57 -7.60 -38.48 -19.02
CA THR A 57 -7.37 -38.17 -20.43
C THR A 57 -5.95 -37.68 -20.59
N PHE A 58 -5.20 -38.20 -21.56
CA PHE A 58 -3.90 -37.67 -21.90
C PHE A 58 -3.71 -37.58 -23.41
N SER A 59 -2.94 -36.59 -23.83
CA SER A 59 -2.50 -36.38 -25.20
C SER A 59 -1.08 -35.86 -25.17
N PHE A 60 -0.27 -36.35 -26.09
CA PHE A 60 1.17 -36.14 -26.08
C PHE A 60 1.72 -36.17 -27.51
N ASP A 61 2.44 -35.11 -27.87
CA ASP A 61 3.20 -35.03 -29.11
C ASP A 61 4.66 -34.71 -28.77
N GLY A 62 5.59 -35.52 -29.26
CA GLY A 62 7.00 -35.32 -28.99
C GLY A 62 7.91 -36.04 -29.97
N VAL A 63 9.20 -35.77 -29.84
CA VAL A 63 10.27 -36.46 -30.57
C VAL A 63 11.19 -37.11 -29.57
N SER A 64 11.47 -38.39 -29.76
CA SER A 64 12.45 -39.10 -28.95
C SER A 64 13.60 -39.60 -29.81
N ALA A 65 14.82 -39.42 -29.30
CA ALA A 65 16.02 -40.06 -29.83
C ALA A 65 16.34 -41.37 -29.07
N ILE A 66 15.49 -41.80 -28.14
CA ILE A 66 15.69 -42.99 -27.32
C ILE A 66 15.29 -44.22 -28.13
N SER A 67 16.16 -45.21 -28.17
CA SER A 67 15.92 -46.50 -28.82
C SER A 67 16.19 -47.63 -27.84
N GLY A 68 15.19 -48.49 -27.60
CA GLY A 68 15.32 -49.67 -26.74
C GLY A 68 14.15 -49.87 -25.77
N LYS A 69 14.35 -50.79 -24.81
CA LYS A 69 13.39 -51.07 -23.75
C LYS A 69 13.66 -50.15 -22.55
N VAL A 70 12.64 -49.40 -22.13
CA VAL A 70 12.72 -48.41 -21.07
C VAL A 70 11.72 -48.70 -19.97
N THR A 71 12.03 -48.31 -18.74
CA THR A 71 11.10 -48.27 -17.59
C THR A 71 10.86 -46.82 -17.20
N ALA A 72 9.64 -46.50 -16.79
CA ALA A 72 9.25 -45.16 -16.38
C ALA A 72 8.98 -45.14 -14.87
N GLU A 73 9.83 -44.45 -14.10
CA GLU A 73 9.62 -44.23 -12.67
C GLU A 73 8.93 -42.90 -12.44
N LEU A 74 7.68 -42.97 -11.96
CA LEU A 74 6.82 -41.83 -11.72
C LEU A 74 6.86 -41.46 -10.23
N VAL A 75 7.40 -40.27 -9.94
CA VAL A 75 7.51 -39.68 -8.61
C VAL A 75 6.57 -38.49 -8.52
N LEU A 76 5.51 -38.62 -7.74
CA LEU A 76 4.61 -37.53 -7.40
C LEU A 76 5.17 -36.75 -6.22
N GLU A 77 5.54 -35.51 -6.47
CA GLU A 77 5.92 -34.53 -5.45
C GLU A 77 4.74 -33.59 -5.19
N ALA A 78 4.37 -33.41 -3.93
CA ALA A 78 3.40 -32.39 -3.53
C ALA A 78 3.95 -31.61 -2.34
N TYR A 79 3.92 -30.29 -2.44
CA TYR A 79 4.49 -29.38 -1.45
C TYR A 79 5.93 -29.77 -1.07
N GLY A 80 6.75 -30.16 -2.04
CA GLY A 80 8.15 -30.54 -1.82
C GLY A 80 8.38 -31.82 -1.00
N ILE A 81 7.39 -32.70 -0.90
CA ILE A 81 7.51 -34.07 -0.37
C ILE A 81 7.12 -35.07 -1.46
N GLN A 82 7.87 -36.16 -1.57
CA GLN A 82 7.50 -37.30 -2.41
C GLN A 82 6.34 -38.05 -1.76
N VAL A 83 5.17 -38.00 -2.40
CA VAL A 83 3.93 -38.61 -1.91
C VAL A 83 3.76 -40.03 -2.43
N LEU A 84 4.18 -40.28 -3.67
CA LEU A 84 4.00 -41.57 -4.34
C LEU A 84 5.14 -41.80 -5.32
N THR A 85 5.72 -42.99 -5.27
CA THR A 85 6.64 -43.48 -6.29
C THR A 85 6.05 -44.74 -6.91
N LYS A 86 5.94 -44.77 -8.24
CA LYS A 86 5.44 -45.92 -9.00
C LYS A 86 6.29 -46.14 -10.25
N THR A 87 6.82 -47.33 -10.38
CA THR A 87 7.50 -47.80 -11.59
C THR A 87 6.48 -48.41 -12.54
N LEU A 88 6.44 -47.90 -13.76
CA LEU A 88 5.61 -48.39 -14.85
C LEU A 88 6.53 -49.00 -15.92
N ASP A 89 6.22 -50.23 -16.35
CA ASP A 89 6.86 -50.85 -17.49
C ASP A 89 5.93 -50.73 -18.72
N PRO A 90 6.26 -49.90 -19.72
CA PRO A 90 5.46 -49.75 -20.93
C PRO A 90 5.27 -51.06 -21.72
N CYS A 91 6.19 -52.02 -21.56
CA CYS A 91 6.12 -53.34 -22.19
C CYS A 91 5.08 -54.25 -21.52
N GLU A 92 4.90 -54.15 -20.20
CA GLU A 92 3.87 -54.91 -19.47
C GLU A 92 2.46 -54.32 -19.68
N MET A 93 2.39 -53.01 -19.95
CA MET A 93 1.13 -52.28 -20.14
C MET A 93 0.59 -52.30 -21.58
N ASP A 94 1.28 -52.95 -22.52
CA ASP A 94 0.94 -53.04 -23.96
C ASP A 94 0.71 -51.65 -24.62
N LEU A 95 1.55 -50.67 -24.29
CA LEU A 95 1.44 -49.31 -24.81
C LEU A 95 2.16 -49.19 -26.17
N THR A 96 1.38 -49.09 -27.24
CA THR A 96 1.87 -48.88 -28.62
C THR A 96 2.81 -47.68 -28.72
N GLY A 97 3.99 -47.88 -29.29
CA GLY A 97 5.00 -46.83 -29.54
C GLY A 97 5.98 -46.58 -28.38
N LEU A 98 5.72 -47.11 -27.19
CA LEU A 98 6.59 -46.97 -26.01
C LEU A 98 7.40 -48.24 -25.69
N CYS A 99 7.05 -49.40 -26.25
CA CYS A 99 7.85 -50.61 -26.15
C CYS A 99 7.86 -51.45 -27.47
N PRO A 100 9.05 -51.71 -28.05
CA PRO A 100 10.29 -50.98 -27.82
C PRO A 100 10.12 -49.52 -28.24
N MET A 101 10.71 -48.61 -27.46
CA MET A 101 10.73 -47.21 -27.83
C MET A 101 11.64 -47.06 -29.05
N ASN A 102 11.13 -46.47 -30.13
CA ASN A 102 11.88 -46.24 -31.37
C ASN A 102 12.19 -44.76 -31.51
N ALA A 103 13.38 -44.43 -32.01
CA ALA A 103 13.73 -43.05 -32.31
C ALA A 103 12.81 -42.50 -33.42
N GLY A 104 12.17 -41.37 -33.17
CA GLY A 104 11.20 -40.78 -34.08
C GLY A 104 10.15 -39.90 -33.39
N THR A 105 9.14 -39.51 -34.16
CA THR A 105 7.97 -38.76 -33.67
C THR A 105 7.00 -39.69 -32.96
N ILE A 106 6.58 -39.32 -31.76
CA ILE A 106 5.55 -40.00 -30.98
C ILE A 106 4.33 -39.08 -30.98
N ASP A 107 3.22 -39.55 -31.53
CA ASP A 107 1.93 -38.85 -31.55
C ASP A 107 0.89 -39.72 -30.82
N VAL A 108 0.34 -39.16 -29.74
CA VAL A 108 -0.75 -39.76 -28.97
C VAL A 108 -1.92 -38.76 -28.99
N PRO A 109 -2.86 -38.90 -29.94
CA PRO A 109 -3.81 -37.83 -30.27
C PRO A 109 -4.82 -37.56 -29.14
N LYS A 110 -5.34 -38.61 -28.48
CA LYS A 110 -6.13 -38.51 -27.24
C LYS A 110 -6.46 -39.89 -26.69
N ALA A 111 -5.82 -40.29 -25.60
CA ALA A 111 -6.11 -41.55 -24.92
C ALA A 111 -6.87 -41.29 -23.61
N VAL A 112 -7.84 -42.15 -23.30
CA VAL A 112 -8.64 -42.09 -22.07
C VAL A 112 -8.47 -43.39 -21.29
N ILE A 113 -7.92 -43.29 -20.10
CA ILE A 113 -7.74 -44.41 -19.17
C ILE A 113 -8.71 -44.23 -18.00
N THR A 114 -9.38 -45.30 -17.59
CA THR A 114 -10.19 -45.29 -16.36
C THR A 114 -9.34 -45.75 -15.19
N LEU A 115 -9.17 -44.90 -14.17
CA LEU A 115 -8.35 -45.22 -13.00
C LEU A 115 -9.12 -46.10 -11.99
N PRO A 116 -8.44 -47.07 -11.34
CA PRO A 116 -9.02 -47.84 -10.24
C PRO A 116 -9.45 -46.95 -9.08
N GLU A 117 -10.53 -47.32 -8.37
CA GLU A 117 -11.02 -46.54 -7.22
C GLU A 117 -10.00 -46.36 -6.10
N SER A 118 -9.09 -47.32 -5.94
CA SER A 118 -8.02 -47.25 -4.93
C SER A 118 -7.11 -46.05 -5.15
N VAL A 119 -6.77 -45.74 -6.41
CA VAL A 119 -5.96 -44.57 -6.77
C VAL A 119 -6.74 -43.29 -6.52
N VAL A 120 -8.01 -43.23 -6.93
CA VAL A 120 -8.85 -42.04 -6.74
C VAL A 120 -9.05 -41.71 -5.25
N LYS A 121 -9.23 -42.73 -4.40
CA LYS A 121 -9.39 -42.55 -2.94
C LYS A 121 -8.12 -42.11 -2.24
N SER A 122 -6.94 -42.38 -2.80
CA SER A 122 -5.67 -41.93 -2.24
C SER A 122 -5.41 -40.43 -2.41
N ILE A 123 -6.08 -39.78 -3.36
CA ILE A 123 -5.93 -38.34 -3.61
C ILE A 123 -6.81 -37.57 -2.61
N PRO A 124 -6.24 -36.77 -1.70
CA PRO A 124 -7.02 -36.06 -0.70
C PRO A 124 -7.91 -35.00 -1.35
N ASN A 125 -9.13 -34.84 -0.84
CA ASN A 125 -10.10 -33.86 -1.35
C ASN A 125 -9.56 -32.41 -1.41
N ILE A 126 -8.60 -32.09 -0.55
CA ILE A 126 -7.94 -30.78 -0.48
C ILE A 126 -7.26 -30.39 -1.81
N ALA A 127 -6.78 -31.37 -2.58
CA ALA A 127 -6.12 -31.17 -3.87
C ALA A 127 -7.06 -30.54 -4.92
N TYR A 128 -8.37 -30.75 -4.80
CA TYR A 128 -9.38 -30.19 -5.70
C TYR A 128 -9.97 -28.85 -5.22
N THR A 129 -9.68 -28.44 -3.98
CA THR A 129 -10.30 -27.25 -3.37
C THR A 129 -9.33 -26.10 -3.19
N VAL A 130 -8.08 -26.37 -2.81
CA VAL A 130 -7.08 -25.32 -2.55
C VAL A 130 -6.56 -24.77 -3.88
N PRO A 131 -6.69 -23.45 -4.14
CA PRO A 131 -6.20 -22.84 -5.37
C PRO A 131 -4.66 -22.84 -5.43
N ASP A 132 -4.11 -22.76 -6.65
CA ASP A 132 -2.67 -22.72 -6.92
C ASP A 132 -1.92 -23.87 -6.23
N LEU A 133 -2.34 -25.11 -6.52
CA LEU A 133 -1.76 -26.34 -5.98
C LEU A 133 -0.26 -26.40 -6.31
N ASP A 134 0.57 -26.67 -5.31
CA ASP A 134 2.01 -26.89 -5.46
C ASP A 134 2.27 -28.40 -5.55
N ALA A 135 2.09 -28.97 -6.74
CA ALA A 135 2.33 -30.39 -7.01
C ALA A 135 2.92 -30.60 -8.41
N ASN A 136 3.75 -31.62 -8.52
CA ASN A 136 4.56 -31.90 -9.70
C ASN A 136 4.76 -33.41 -9.80
N VAL A 137 4.75 -33.92 -11.01
CA VAL A 137 5.06 -35.31 -11.31
C VAL A 137 6.39 -35.33 -12.05
N ARG A 138 7.40 -35.93 -11.44
CA ARG A 138 8.67 -36.24 -12.12
C ARG A 138 8.57 -37.66 -12.68
N ILE A 139 8.99 -37.83 -13.92
CA ILE A 139 9.04 -39.12 -14.60
C ILE A 139 10.48 -39.32 -15.02
N TYR A 140 11.13 -40.32 -14.44
CA TYR A 140 12.46 -40.76 -14.84
C TYR A 140 12.32 -41.90 -15.85
N ILE A 141 12.90 -41.72 -17.02
CA ILE A 141 12.94 -42.76 -18.05
C ILE A 141 14.29 -43.44 -17.95
N ASN A 142 14.27 -44.68 -17.45
CA ASN A 142 15.46 -45.47 -17.18
C ASN A 142 15.62 -46.56 -18.24
N SER A 143 16.85 -46.89 -18.60
CA SER A 143 17.13 -48.04 -19.46
C SER A 143 16.93 -49.35 -18.70
N THR A 144 16.22 -50.31 -19.28
CA THR A 144 16.08 -51.65 -18.67
C THR A 144 17.38 -52.45 -18.64
N THR A 145 18.33 -52.15 -19.53
CA THR A 145 19.58 -52.92 -19.66
C THR A 145 20.69 -52.38 -18.77
N THR A 146 20.80 -51.06 -18.61
CA THR A 146 21.85 -50.41 -17.82
C THR A 146 21.37 -49.91 -16.46
N GLY A 147 20.06 -49.73 -16.27
CA GLY A 147 19.48 -49.13 -15.07
C GLY A 147 19.72 -47.62 -14.93
N GLU A 148 20.40 -46.99 -15.90
CA GLU A 148 20.71 -45.56 -15.86
C GLU A 148 19.52 -44.71 -16.34
N ALA A 149 19.35 -43.54 -15.71
CA ALA A 149 18.34 -42.54 -16.11
C ALA A 149 18.76 -41.83 -17.40
N ILE A 150 18.02 -42.10 -18.48
CA ILE A 150 18.27 -41.54 -19.81
C ILE A 150 17.78 -40.09 -19.89
N THR A 151 16.60 -39.84 -19.31
CA THR A 151 16.00 -38.50 -19.28
C THR A 151 15.02 -38.38 -18.12
N CYS A 152 14.81 -37.14 -17.67
CA CYS A 152 13.87 -36.77 -16.62
C CYS A 152 12.93 -35.71 -17.17
N VAL A 153 11.62 -35.95 -17.05
CA VAL A 153 10.59 -34.97 -17.39
C VAL A 153 9.72 -34.67 -16.17
N GLU A 154 9.34 -33.40 -16.00
CA GLU A 154 8.59 -32.87 -14.88
C GLU A 154 7.33 -32.15 -15.40
N ALA A 155 6.17 -32.60 -14.96
CA ALA A 155 4.87 -32.03 -15.26
C ALA A 155 4.29 -31.34 -14.02
N SER A 156 3.95 -30.06 -14.09
CA SER A 156 3.30 -29.36 -12.98
C SER A 156 1.80 -29.60 -12.98
N LEU A 157 1.25 -30.00 -11.84
CA LEU A 157 -0.17 -30.26 -11.65
C LEU A 157 -0.90 -28.98 -11.24
N SER A 158 -2.08 -28.76 -11.81
CA SER A 158 -3.01 -27.68 -11.49
C SER A 158 -4.40 -28.26 -11.27
N ASN A 159 -5.23 -27.63 -10.46
CA ASN A 159 -6.64 -27.98 -10.31
C ASN A 159 -7.59 -26.96 -10.99
N GLY A 160 -7.05 -26.13 -11.87
CA GLY A 160 -7.78 -25.08 -12.59
C GLY A 160 -8.21 -23.89 -11.72
N LYS A 161 -7.88 -23.87 -10.42
CA LYS A 161 -8.24 -22.79 -9.49
C LYS A 161 -7.02 -21.94 -9.18
N THR A 162 -7.18 -20.62 -9.22
CA THR A 162 -6.14 -19.66 -8.86
C THR A 162 -6.69 -18.52 -8.01
N VAL A 163 -5.86 -18.02 -7.09
CA VAL A 163 -6.09 -16.80 -6.32
C VAL A 163 -5.92 -15.56 -7.21
N TYR A 164 -5.16 -15.66 -8.30
CA TYR A 164 -4.97 -14.55 -9.22
C TYR A 164 -6.23 -14.34 -10.06
N GLN A 165 -6.95 -13.25 -9.79
CA GLN A 165 -8.17 -12.90 -10.51
C GLN A 165 -8.09 -11.45 -10.96
N LYS A 166 -8.19 -11.24 -12.28
CA LYS A 166 -8.21 -9.89 -12.88
C LYS A 166 -9.29 -8.99 -12.24
N GLY A 167 -10.44 -9.56 -11.87
CA GLY A 167 -11.52 -8.86 -11.19
C GLY A 167 -11.12 -8.27 -9.83
N VAL A 168 -10.32 -8.97 -9.03
CA VAL A 168 -9.84 -8.50 -7.72
C VAL A 168 -8.92 -7.30 -7.91
N GLY A 169 -7.98 -7.37 -8.85
CA GLY A 169 -7.07 -6.27 -9.18
C GLY A 169 -7.81 -4.99 -9.59
N TRP A 170 -8.71 -5.07 -10.58
CA TRP A 170 -9.45 -3.88 -11.04
C TRP A 170 -10.45 -3.34 -10.02
N THR A 171 -11.12 -4.21 -9.25
CA THR A 171 -12.04 -3.77 -8.20
C THR A 171 -11.31 -3.01 -7.10
N THR A 172 -10.16 -3.51 -6.66
CA THR A 172 -9.32 -2.84 -5.67
C THR A 172 -8.74 -1.51 -6.18
N ALA A 173 -8.41 -1.43 -7.48
CA ALA A 173 -7.99 -0.20 -8.13
C ALA A 173 -9.09 0.87 -8.15
N ILE A 174 -10.31 0.48 -8.56
CA ILE A 174 -11.46 1.40 -8.62
C ILE A 174 -11.80 1.91 -7.22
N ILE A 175 -11.83 1.05 -6.19
CA ILE A 175 -12.14 1.47 -4.83
C ILE A 175 -11.09 2.44 -4.28
N SER A 176 -9.81 2.19 -4.55
CA SER A 176 -8.72 3.10 -4.16
C SER A 176 -8.86 4.46 -4.85
N GLY A 177 -9.19 4.47 -6.15
CA GLY A 177 -9.47 5.69 -6.91
C GLY A 177 -10.70 6.45 -6.41
N LEU A 178 -11.80 5.75 -6.11
CA LEU A 178 -13.02 6.32 -5.55
C LEU A 178 -12.78 6.95 -4.16
N GLY A 179 -11.96 6.34 -3.31
CA GLY A 179 -11.60 6.91 -2.02
C GLY A 179 -10.85 8.24 -2.15
N LEU A 180 -9.92 8.33 -3.11
CA LEU A 180 -9.22 9.59 -3.41
C LEU A 180 -10.17 10.63 -4.02
N ALA A 181 -11.04 10.23 -4.95
CA ALA A 181 -12.04 11.13 -5.53
C ALA A 181 -13.03 11.65 -4.49
N ALA A 182 -13.51 10.79 -3.59
CA ALA A 182 -14.39 11.15 -2.48
C ALA A 182 -13.73 12.19 -1.58
N SER A 183 -12.43 12.05 -1.29
CA SER A 183 -11.69 13.06 -0.52
C SER A 183 -11.60 14.41 -1.23
N ALA A 184 -11.38 14.42 -2.55
CA ALA A 184 -11.31 15.64 -3.33
C ALA A 184 -12.66 16.37 -3.40
N ILE A 185 -13.75 15.63 -3.59
CA ILE A 185 -15.12 16.17 -3.59
C ILE A 185 -15.45 16.76 -2.22
N THR A 186 -15.18 16.00 -1.15
CA THR A 186 -15.45 16.43 0.24
C THR A 186 -14.66 17.69 0.59
N SER A 187 -13.39 17.79 0.16
CA SER A 187 -12.58 18.99 0.31
C SER A 187 -13.18 20.17 -0.46
N GLY A 188 -13.70 19.93 -1.67
CA GLY A 188 -14.36 20.95 -2.48
C GLY A 188 -15.68 21.47 -1.89
N LEU A 189 -16.38 20.64 -1.12
CA LEU A 189 -17.61 21.02 -0.41
C LEU A 189 -17.35 21.83 0.87
N GLY A 190 -16.08 22.05 1.25
CA GLY A 190 -15.69 22.83 2.43
C GLY A 190 -15.36 21.98 3.66
N HIS A 191 -15.44 20.65 3.56
CA HIS A 191 -15.16 19.71 4.66
C HIS A 191 -13.70 19.23 4.63
N SER A 192 -12.78 20.13 4.96
CA SER A 192 -11.32 19.90 4.87
C SER A 192 -10.80 18.81 5.82
N ASN A 193 -11.35 18.71 7.03
CA ASN A 193 -10.94 17.72 8.04
C ASN A 193 -11.33 16.30 7.61
N THR A 194 -12.60 16.07 7.25
CA THR A 194 -13.05 14.78 6.72
C THR A 194 -12.26 14.38 5.48
N ALA A 195 -12.04 15.32 4.56
CA ALA A 195 -11.26 15.06 3.35
C ALA A 195 -9.85 14.56 3.67
N ALA A 196 -9.15 15.17 4.65
CA ALA A 196 -7.82 14.74 5.06
C ALA A 196 -7.81 13.31 5.61
N HIS A 197 -8.78 12.93 6.46
CA HIS A 197 -8.88 11.56 7.00
C HIS A 197 -9.17 10.52 5.93
N VAL A 198 -10.14 10.79 5.05
CA VAL A 198 -10.52 9.88 3.96
C VAL A 198 -9.34 9.66 3.02
N ALA A 199 -8.63 10.75 2.66
CA ALA A 199 -7.50 10.65 1.77
C ALA A 199 -6.29 9.94 2.42
N ALA A 200 -6.07 10.13 3.72
CA ALA A 200 -5.03 9.38 4.44
C ALA A 200 -5.34 7.88 4.47
N ASN A 201 -6.59 7.49 4.75
CA ASN A 201 -6.98 6.08 4.78
C ASN A 201 -6.91 5.42 3.39
N ALA A 202 -7.33 6.14 2.34
CA ALA A 202 -7.22 5.68 0.95
C ALA A 202 -5.75 5.53 0.53
N LEU A 203 -4.88 6.46 0.93
CA LEU A 203 -3.45 6.38 0.65
C LEU A 203 -2.78 5.18 1.36
N SER A 204 -3.14 4.87 2.61
CA SER A 204 -2.58 3.68 3.25
C SER A 204 -3.13 2.37 2.68
N LEU A 205 -4.38 2.34 2.22
CA LEU A 205 -4.92 1.16 1.49
C LEU A 205 -4.10 0.92 0.21
N PHE A 206 -3.87 1.97 -0.57
CA PHE A 206 -3.04 1.89 -1.76
C PHE A 206 -1.59 1.49 -1.43
N GLY A 207 -1.00 2.08 -0.39
CA GLY A 207 0.34 1.73 0.08
C GLY A 207 0.46 0.28 0.57
N PHE A 208 -0.61 -0.29 1.13
CA PHE A 208 -0.66 -1.73 1.45
C PHE A 208 -0.70 -2.59 0.18
N MET A 209 -1.45 -2.20 -0.85
CA MET A 209 -1.44 -2.92 -2.14
C MET A 209 -0.06 -2.89 -2.80
N GLN A 210 0.61 -1.73 -2.76
CA GLN A 210 2.00 -1.59 -3.21
C GLN A 210 2.95 -2.46 -2.38
N SER A 211 2.75 -2.59 -1.07
CA SER A 211 3.58 -3.48 -0.25
C SER A 211 3.39 -4.95 -0.63
N GLN A 212 2.15 -5.39 -0.90
CA GLN A 212 1.89 -6.74 -1.42
C GLN A 212 2.56 -6.98 -2.79
N ALA A 213 2.46 -6.00 -3.69
CA ALA A 213 3.09 -6.09 -5.00
C ALA A 213 4.63 -6.18 -4.89
N MET A 214 5.23 -5.36 -4.02
CA MET A 214 6.66 -5.39 -3.72
C MET A 214 7.14 -6.74 -3.17
N ILE A 215 6.35 -7.41 -2.33
CA ILE A 215 6.65 -8.77 -1.86
C ILE A 215 6.70 -9.75 -3.05
N GLY A 216 5.74 -9.65 -3.99
CA GLY A 216 5.74 -10.44 -5.21
C GLY A 216 6.92 -10.15 -6.16
N MET A 217 7.56 -8.99 -6.05
CA MET A 217 8.72 -8.60 -6.86
C MET A 217 10.07 -9.08 -6.25
N THR A 218 10.06 -9.70 -5.08
CA THR A 218 11.28 -10.27 -4.47
C THR A 218 11.74 -11.52 -5.22
N SER A 219 13.05 -11.76 -5.29
CA SER A 219 13.64 -12.86 -6.06
C SER A 219 13.58 -14.22 -5.35
N VAL A 220 12.89 -14.29 -4.21
CA VAL A 220 12.70 -15.50 -3.39
C VAL A 220 11.78 -16.49 -4.09
N ALA A 221 12.06 -17.79 -3.99
CA ALA A 221 11.16 -18.85 -4.45
C ALA A 221 9.93 -18.94 -3.53
N MET A 222 8.83 -18.34 -3.93
CA MET A 222 7.60 -18.31 -3.13
C MET A 222 6.67 -19.46 -3.53
N PRO A 223 5.85 -19.98 -2.60
CA PRO A 223 4.78 -20.91 -2.95
C PRO A 223 3.83 -20.33 -4.01
N PRO A 224 3.32 -21.11 -4.99
CA PRO A 224 2.46 -20.64 -6.08
C PRO A 224 1.29 -19.77 -5.62
N ILE A 225 0.63 -20.13 -4.52
CA ILE A 225 -0.49 -19.37 -3.93
C ILE A 225 -0.10 -17.94 -3.54
N VAL A 226 1.12 -17.75 -3.02
CA VAL A 226 1.64 -16.43 -2.62
C VAL A 226 1.98 -15.61 -3.87
N GLU A 227 2.54 -16.25 -4.89
CA GLU A 227 2.81 -15.59 -6.17
C GLU A 227 1.51 -15.09 -6.80
N SER A 228 0.48 -15.94 -6.86
CA SER A 228 -0.82 -15.60 -7.44
C SER A 228 -1.55 -14.53 -6.63
N TRP A 229 -1.46 -14.57 -5.29
CA TRP A 229 -1.99 -13.50 -4.42
C TRP A 229 -1.34 -12.15 -4.69
N THR A 230 0.00 -12.08 -4.69
CA THR A 230 0.74 -10.84 -4.90
C THR A 230 0.60 -10.30 -6.32
N GLN A 231 0.36 -11.18 -7.32
CA GLN A 231 0.08 -10.80 -8.70
C GLN A 231 -1.18 -9.91 -8.82
N ASN A 232 -2.20 -10.10 -7.96
CA ASN A 232 -3.42 -9.28 -7.98
C ASN A 232 -3.18 -7.79 -7.78
N PHE A 233 -2.05 -7.40 -7.16
CA PHE A 233 -1.76 -6.01 -6.79
C PHE A 233 -0.69 -5.36 -7.68
N GLN A 234 -0.17 -6.05 -8.70
CA GLN A 234 0.93 -5.56 -9.53
C GLN A 234 0.54 -4.33 -10.38
N TRP A 235 -0.76 -4.13 -10.62
CA TRP A 235 -1.29 -2.90 -11.21
C TRP A 235 -0.92 -1.64 -10.39
N SER A 236 -0.77 -1.76 -9.07
CA SER A 236 -0.37 -0.64 -8.19
C SER A 236 1.11 -0.24 -8.34
N MET A 237 1.90 -1.09 -9.01
CA MET A 237 3.29 -0.84 -9.41
C MET A 237 3.40 -0.58 -10.93
N GLY A 238 2.28 -0.37 -11.62
CA GLY A 238 2.26 -0.05 -13.05
C GLY A 238 2.54 -1.23 -13.99
N ILE A 239 2.53 -2.47 -13.48
CA ILE A 239 2.75 -3.67 -14.29
C ILE A 239 1.38 -4.15 -14.79
N ILE A 240 0.99 -3.68 -15.97
CA ILE A 240 -0.30 -3.97 -16.60
C ILE A 240 -0.04 -4.31 -18.07
N HIS A 241 -0.48 -5.48 -18.51
CA HIS A 241 -0.29 -5.89 -19.90
C HIS A 241 -1.28 -5.21 -20.84
N VAL A 242 -0.74 -4.57 -21.88
CA VAL A 242 -1.50 -3.96 -22.97
C VAL A 242 -0.76 -4.21 -24.28
N GLY A 243 -1.36 -4.97 -25.21
CA GLY A 243 -0.65 -5.47 -26.39
C GLY A 243 -0.04 -4.38 -27.30
N PHE A 244 -0.72 -3.25 -27.52
CA PHE A 244 -0.13 -2.15 -28.31
C PHE A 244 1.04 -1.48 -27.59
N LEU A 245 1.00 -1.46 -26.25
CA LEU A 245 2.05 -0.85 -25.44
C LEU A 245 3.33 -1.68 -25.52
N GLU A 246 3.21 -3.02 -25.45
CA GLU A 246 4.35 -3.93 -25.67
C GLU A 246 5.03 -3.68 -27.01
N THR A 247 4.24 -3.44 -28.06
CA THR A 247 4.77 -3.15 -29.40
C THR A 247 5.57 -1.83 -29.42
N ILE A 248 5.06 -0.80 -28.75
CA ILE A 248 5.75 0.50 -28.61
C ILE A 248 7.02 0.33 -27.79
N CYS A 249 6.97 -0.42 -26.68
CA CYS A 249 8.11 -0.67 -25.82
C CYS A 249 9.24 -1.37 -26.58
N THR A 250 8.91 -2.48 -27.26
CA THR A 250 9.86 -3.23 -28.07
C THR A 250 10.40 -2.41 -29.25
N TRP A 251 9.57 -1.57 -29.88
CA TRP A 251 10.05 -0.64 -30.92
C TRP A 251 11.05 0.37 -30.36
N TYR A 252 10.74 0.98 -29.22
CA TYR A 252 11.63 1.96 -28.58
C TYR A 252 12.96 1.32 -28.21
N GLN A 253 12.92 0.18 -27.50
CA GLN A 253 14.09 -0.57 -27.08
C GLN A 253 15.02 -0.92 -28.26
N ARG A 254 14.45 -1.46 -29.35
CA ARG A 254 15.22 -1.81 -30.56
C ARG A 254 15.80 -0.58 -31.25
N SER A 255 15.03 0.51 -31.30
CA SER A 255 15.49 1.78 -31.92
C SER A 255 16.64 2.42 -31.14
N THR A 256 16.73 2.14 -29.85
CA THR A 256 17.77 2.69 -28.96
C THR A 256 18.94 1.73 -28.73
N GLY A 257 19.04 0.66 -29.53
CA GLY A 257 20.17 -0.27 -29.55
C GLY A 257 20.08 -1.41 -28.53
N GLY A 258 18.90 -1.62 -27.92
CA GLY A 258 18.64 -2.79 -27.09
C GLY A 258 18.15 -4.01 -27.88
N THR A 259 18.28 -5.20 -27.29
CA THR A 259 17.78 -6.46 -27.86
C THR A 259 16.58 -6.94 -27.06
N ALA A 260 15.40 -6.93 -27.69
CA ALA A 260 14.16 -7.37 -27.04
C ALA A 260 14.19 -8.86 -26.69
N SER A 261 13.65 -9.23 -25.51
CA SER A 261 13.42 -10.65 -25.20
C SER A 261 12.30 -11.22 -26.06
N THR A 262 12.44 -12.50 -26.40
CA THR A 262 11.43 -13.30 -27.11
C THR A 262 10.88 -14.42 -26.24
N LEU A 263 10.99 -14.30 -24.91
CA LEU A 263 10.67 -15.40 -23.99
C LEU A 263 9.20 -15.81 -24.08
N LEU A 264 8.28 -14.87 -24.27
CA LEU A 264 6.86 -15.18 -24.44
C LEU A 264 6.54 -15.62 -25.87
N SER A 265 7.32 -15.18 -26.85
CA SER A 265 7.16 -15.51 -28.26
C SER A 265 7.70 -16.89 -28.61
N ASP A 266 8.76 -17.32 -27.93
CA ASP A 266 9.46 -18.59 -28.12
C ASP A 266 8.97 -19.69 -27.16
N LEU A 267 7.79 -19.52 -26.56
CA LEU A 267 7.23 -20.50 -25.61
C LEU A 267 7.06 -21.91 -26.21
N SER A 268 7.00 -22.01 -27.55
CA SER A 268 6.98 -23.28 -28.29
C SER A 268 8.34 -23.97 -28.41
N THR A 269 9.44 -23.23 -28.26
CA THR A 269 10.82 -23.71 -28.44
C THR A 269 11.68 -23.54 -27.21
N THR A 270 11.18 -22.87 -26.16
CA THR A 270 11.92 -22.61 -24.93
C THR A 270 11.07 -23.01 -23.74
N SER A 271 11.51 -24.03 -23.01
CA SER A 271 10.87 -24.42 -21.75
C SER A 271 11.18 -23.41 -20.65
N VAL A 272 10.18 -22.63 -20.24
CA VAL A 272 10.31 -21.66 -19.15
C VAL A 272 10.04 -22.34 -17.82
N GLN A 273 11.07 -22.44 -16.99
CA GLN A 273 10.92 -22.93 -15.63
C GLN A 273 10.71 -21.73 -14.70
N LEU A 274 9.53 -21.64 -14.09
CA LEU A 274 9.36 -20.74 -12.94
C LEU A 274 10.32 -21.23 -11.84
N TYR A 275 11.08 -20.33 -11.23
CA TYR A 275 12.00 -20.71 -10.15
C TYR A 275 11.22 -21.28 -8.98
N ARG A 276 11.13 -22.61 -8.95
CA ARG A 276 10.62 -23.37 -7.82
C ARG A 276 11.81 -23.97 -7.09
N ARG A 277 11.62 -24.16 -5.80
CA ARG A 277 12.62 -24.76 -4.91
C ARG A 277 13.02 -26.14 -5.46
N LYS A 278 14.18 -26.24 -6.11
CA LYS A 278 14.78 -27.53 -6.48
C LYS A 278 15.38 -28.13 -5.21
N ARG A 279 14.79 -29.20 -4.69
CA ARG A 279 15.46 -30.11 -3.77
C ARG A 279 16.05 -31.24 -4.61
N SER A 280 17.12 -30.96 -5.38
CA SER A 280 17.91 -32.06 -5.92
C SER A 280 18.70 -32.66 -4.75
N LEU A 281 18.46 -33.93 -4.52
CA LEU A 281 19.22 -34.83 -3.64
C LEU A 281 20.61 -35.14 -4.21
N ASP A 282 21.22 -34.19 -4.93
CA ASP A 282 22.58 -34.33 -5.47
C ASP A 282 23.50 -33.33 -4.79
N ASP A 283 24.35 -33.90 -3.95
CA ASP A 283 25.48 -33.29 -3.27
C ASP A 283 26.50 -32.86 -4.34
N GLU A 284 26.47 -31.61 -4.79
CA GLU A 284 27.46 -31.06 -5.73
C GLU A 284 28.19 -29.83 -5.13
N PRO A 285 29.54 -29.79 -5.20
CA PRO A 285 30.34 -28.92 -4.35
C PRO A 285 30.31 -27.45 -4.75
N ILE A 286 30.46 -26.61 -3.72
CA ILE A 286 30.41 -25.14 -3.67
C ILE A 286 31.33 -24.43 -4.71
N VAL A 287 32.27 -25.14 -5.35
CA VAL A 287 33.28 -24.60 -6.26
C VAL A 287 32.68 -24.13 -7.62
N ARG A 288 31.56 -24.71 -8.07
CA ARG A 288 30.94 -24.34 -9.36
C ARG A 288 30.14 -23.03 -9.34
N LYS A 289 29.76 -22.52 -8.15
CA LYS A 289 29.08 -21.21 -8.05
C LYS A 289 30.01 -20.04 -8.37
N ALA A 290 31.32 -20.17 -8.13
CA ALA A 290 32.30 -19.10 -8.40
C ALA A 290 32.60 -18.93 -9.90
N THR A 291 32.59 -20.02 -10.68
CA THR A 291 32.87 -19.98 -12.13
C THR A 291 31.67 -19.49 -12.95
N GLY A 292 30.44 -19.60 -12.43
CA GLY A 292 29.25 -19.01 -13.04
C GLY A 292 29.29 -17.48 -13.11
N TYR A 293 29.92 -16.81 -12.13
CA TYR A 293 30.09 -15.35 -12.12
C TYR A 293 31.05 -14.85 -13.20
N PHE A 294 32.04 -15.65 -13.60
CA PHE A 294 32.97 -15.29 -14.69
C PHE A 294 32.38 -15.50 -16.09
N LYS A 295 31.45 -16.43 -16.26
CA LYS A 295 30.86 -16.73 -17.58
C LYS A 295 29.98 -15.58 -18.12
N HIS A 296 29.41 -14.75 -17.24
CA HIS A 296 28.56 -13.64 -17.64
C HIS A 296 29.32 -12.44 -18.24
N TRP A 297 30.63 -12.36 -17.99
CA TRP A 297 31.51 -11.29 -18.52
C TRP A 297 32.17 -11.63 -19.85
N GLN A 298 32.12 -12.89 -20.31
CA GLN A 298 32.86 -13.35 -21.49
C GLN A 298 32.00 -13.53 -22.75
N LYS A 299 30.68 -13.27 -22.69
CA LYS A 299 29.77 -13.37 -23.84
C LYS A 299 29.76 -12.10 -24.74
N ARG A 300 30.94 -11.52 -24.99
CA ARG A 300 31.18 -10.51 -26.04
C ARG A 300 32.39 -10.91 -26.91
N ALA A 301 32.38 -12.13 -27.40
CA ALA A 301 33.12 -12.55 -28.58
C ALA A 301 32.37 -13.74 -29.16
N ASP A 302 32.31 -13.84 -30.47
CA ASP A 302 31.74 -14.93 -31.26
C ASP A 302 30.23 -14.81 -31.55
N ALA A 303 29.95 -13.93 -32.52
CA ALA A 303 28.88 -14.12 -33.47
C ALA A 303 29.32 -15.18 -34.49
N SER A 304 28.67 -16.36 -34.49
CA SER A 304 28.40 -17.25 -35.64
C SER A 304 28.39 -18.74 -35.27
N THR A 305 27.29 -19.25 -34.70
CA THR A 305 26.78 -20.59 -35.06
C THR A 305 25.34 -20.75 -34.57
N GLN A 306 24.43 -21.01 -35.50
CA GLN A 306 23.09 -21.49 -35.20
C GLN A 306 23.20 -22.90 -34.65
N THR A 307 23.03 -23.05 -33.34
CA THR A 307 22.75 -24.35 -32.71
C THR A 307 21.67 -24.08 -31.68
N ALA A 308 20.49 -24.66 -31.91
CA ALA A 308 19.37 -24.60 -30.98
C ALA A 308 19.81 -25.27 -29.67
N THR A 309 20.25 -24.45 -28.72
CA THR A 309 20.57 -24.86 -27.36
C THR A 309 19.31 -24.56 -26.55
N ASP A 310 18.59 -25.63 -26.23
CA ASP A 310 17.35 -25.63 -25.47
C ASP A 310 17.66 -25.24 -24.00
N SER A 311 17.96 -23.97 -23.77
CA SER A 311 18.33 -23.46 -22.46
C SER A 311 17.06 -23.20 -21.64
N SER A 312 16.78 -24.04 -20.64
CA SER A 312 15.72 -23.77 -19.67
C SER A 312 16.02 -22.46 -18.93
N VAL A 313 15.21 -21.43 -19.17
CA VAL A 313 15.37 -20.12 -18.53
C VAL A 313 14.59 -20.12 -17.22
N ILE A 314 15.31 -19.93 -16.11
CA ILE A 314 14.72 -19.83 -14.78
C ILE A 314 14.31 -18.38 -14.51
N VAL A 315 13.01 -18.14 -14.36
CA VAL A 315 12.46 -16.80 -14.14
C VAL A 315 12.17 -16.57 -12.64
N ARG A 316 12.63 -15.44 -12.09
CA ARG A 316 12.46 -15.07 -10.67
C ARG A 316 12.16 -13.59 -10.45
N GLY A 317 11.60 -13.26 -9.29
CA GLY A 317 11.34 -11.89 -8.85
C GLY A 317 10.59 -11.02 -9.85
N ILE A 318 11.17 -9.88 -10.23
CA ILE A 318 10.52 -8.91 -11.13
C ILE A 318 10.24 -9.53 -12.51
N GLU A 319 11.17 -10.34 -13.04
CA GLU A 319 10.97 -11.04 -14.31
C GLU A 319 9.78 -11.99 -14.25
N ARG A 320 9.60 -12.68 -13.11
CA ARG A 320 8.48 -13.61 -12.89
C ARG A 320 7.15 -12.88 -12.92
N VAL A 321 7.11 -11.72 -12.28
CA VAL A 321 5.92 -10.86 -12.24
C VAL A 321 5.54 -10.38 -13.64
N GLY A 322 6.52 -9.96 -14.44
CA GLY A 322 6.31 -9.58 -15.85
C GLY A 322 5.85 -10.76 -16.71
N PHE A 323 6.52 -11.90 -16.59
CA PHE A 323 6.15 -13.13 -17.30
C PHE A 323 4.70 -13.57 -16.99
N LYS A 324 4.30 -13.59 -15.71
CA LYS A 324 2.90 -13.88 -15.32
C LYS A 324 1.90 -12.83 -15.80
N ALA A 325 2.34 -11.58 -15.98
CA ALA A 325 1.51 -10.53 -16.57
C ALA A 325 1.38 -10.66 -18.09
N GLY A 326 2.24 -11.44 -18.76
CA GLY A 326 2.35 -11.50 -20.23
C GLY A 326 3.16 -10.34 -20.81
N ILE A 327 4.07 -9.76 -20.03
CA ILE A 327 4.97 -8.67 -20.44
C ILE A 327 6.35 -9.28 -20.68
N GLU A 328 6.95 -8.96 -21.81
CA GLU A 328 8.32 -9.41 -22.12
C GLU A 328 9.29 -8.87 -21.07
N THR A 329 10.29 -9.67 -20.70
CA THR A 329 11.20 -9.33 -19.58
C THR A 329 11.88 -7.97 -19.77
N THR A 330 12.24 -7.62 -21.00
CA THR A 330 12.88 -6.34 -21.33
C THR A 330 11.92 -5.15 -21.38
N ASN A 331 10.61 -5.39 -21.48
CA ASN A 331 9.60 -4.32 -21.58
C ASN A 331 9.06 -3.88 -20.21
N ILE A 332 9.43 -4.56 -19.11
CA ILE A 332 8.83 -4.35 -17.77
C ILE A 332 9.06 -2.92 -17.27
N PHE A 333 10.31 -2.42 -17.35
CA PHE A 333 10.66 -1.07 -16.88
C PHE A 333 9.89 0.00 -17.66
N LEU A 334 9.96 -0.06 -18.99
CA LEU A 334 9.34 0.92 -19.88
C LEU A 334 7.81 0.92 -19.75
N THR A 335 7.20 -0.26 -19.61
CA THR A 335 5.76 -0.40 -19.36
C THR A 335 5.34 0.32 -18.07
N GLY A 336 6.03 0.05 -16.97
CA GLY A 336 5.76 0.72 -15.70
C GLY A 336 5.95 2.24 -15.78
N LEU A 337 7.02 2.70 -16.44
CA LEU A 337 7.30 4.13 -16.63
C LEU A 337 6.21 4.82 -17.46
N ILE A 338 5.78 4.23 -18.57
CA ILE A 338 4.72 4.78 -19.41
C ILE A 338 3.40 4.84 -18.63
N PHE A 339 3.03 3.79 -17.90
CA PHE A 339 1.81 3.82 -17.08
C PHE A 339 1.85 4.90 -16.02
N PHE A 340 2.99 5.12 -15.36
CA PHE A 340 3.13 6.21 -14.40
C PHE A 340 2.94 7.58 -15.06
N VAL A 341 3.60 7.84 -16.19
CA VAL A 341 3.49 9.12 -16.91
C VAL A 341 2.07 9.34 -17.44
N VAL A 342 1.44 8.32 -18.03
CA VAL A 342 0.07 8.38 -18.53
C VAL A 342 -0.91 8.60 -17.39
N PHE A 343 -0.76 7.92 -16.25
CA PHE A 343 -1.59 8.12 -15.08
C PHE A 343 -1.50 9.56 -14.56
N VAL A 344 -0.28 10.10 -14.44
CA VAL A 344 -0.06 11.50 -14.04
C VAL A 344 -0.72 12.46 -15.04
N ALA A 345 -0.50 12.26 -16.34
CA ALA A 345 -1.07 13.09 -17.39
C ALA A 345 -2.61 13.05 -17.39
N LEU A 346 -3.21 11.87 -17.24
CA LEU A 346 -4.65 11.67 -17.18
C LEU A 346 -5.27 12.41 -16.00
N VAL A 347 -4.71 12.26 -14.79
CA VAL A 347 -5.24 12.96 -13.61
C VAL A 347 -5.10 14.47 -13.77
N MET A 348 -3.98 14.96 -14.29
CA MET A 348 -3.80 16.39 -14.56
C MET A 348 -4.76 16.93 -15.63
N ALA A 349 -5.06 16.13 -16.65
CA ALA A 349 -6.06 16.46 -17.67
C ALA A 349 -7.47 16.52 -17.07
N LEU A 350 -7.87 15.56 -16.23
CA LEU A 350 -9.15 15.59 -15.53
C LEU A 350 -9.31 16.83 -14.65
N VAL A 351 -8.24 17.20 -13.95
CA VAL A 351 -8.19 18.39 -13.09
C VAL A 351 -8.33 19.66 -13.96
N ALA A 352 -7.69 19.72 -15.12
CA ALA A 352 -7.83 20.82 -16.08
C ALA A 352 -9.23 20.92 -16.70
N VAL A 353 -9.83 19.79 -17.07
CA VAL A 353 -11.22 19.71 -17.58
C VAL A 353 -12.20 20.17 -16.51
N PHE A 354 -12.01 19.75 -15.26
CA PHE A 354 -12.84 20.19 -14.14
C PHE A 354 -12.76 21.71 -13.93
N LYS A 355 -11.56 22.31 -14.04
CA LYS A 355 -11.37 23.76 -14.00
C LYS A 355 -12.13 24.45 -15.13
N LEU A 356 -12.00 23.95 -16.37
CA LEU A 356 -12.69 24.51 -17.52
C LEU A 356 -14.22 24.44 -17.34
N GLY A 357 -14.73 23.29 -16.86
CA GLY A 357 -16.14 23.11 -16.53
C GLY A 357 -16.65 24.12 -15.51
N CYS A 358 -15.93 24.31 -14.40
CA CYS A 358 -16.28 25.30 -13.38
C CYS A 358 -16.33 26.74 -13.93
N GLU A 359 -15.40 27.12 -14.81
CA GLU A 359 -15.40 28.45 -15.42
C GLU A 359 -16.54 28.64 -16.42
N VAL A 360 -16.86 27.63 -17.24
CA VAL A 360 -17.98 27.68 -18.18
C VAL A 360 -19.31 27.76 -17.44
N LEU A 361 -19.50 26.96 -16.38
CA LEU A 361 -20.72 26.99 -15.58
C LEU A 361 -20.91 28.31 -14.84
N ALA A 362 -19.81 28.91 -14.34
CA ALA A 362 -19.84 30.22 -13.72
C ALA A 362 -20.16 31.33 -14.74
N LYS A 363 -19.57 31.28 -15.95
CA LYS A 363 -19.87 32.23 -17.04
C LYS A 363 -21.31 32.12 -17.52
N ASN A 364 -21.87 30.91 -17.57
CA ASN A 364 -23.25 30.67 -18.01
C ASN A 364 -24.29 30.96 -16.91
N GLY A 365 -23.91 31.55 -15.77
CA GLY A 365 -24.82 31.90 -14.66
C GLY A 365 -25.44 30.70 -13.93
N ARG A 366 -25.09 29.46 -14.30
CA ARG A 366 -25.63 28.22 -13.68
C ARG A 366 -24.98 27.90 -12.34
N MET A 367 -23.94 28.64 -11.94
CA MET A 367 -23.20 28.45 -10.72
C MET A 367 -22.96 29.79 -10.02
N LYS A 368 -23.36 29.88 -8.73
CA LYS A 368 -23.14 31.07 -7.91
C LYS A 368 -21.64 31.39 -7.85
N GLY A 369 -21.28 32.67 -8.02
CA GLY A 369 -19.89 33.14 -8.14
C GLY A 369 -18.96 32.69 -7.02
N ASP A 370 -19.48 32.55 -5.80
CA ASP A 370 -18.72 32.17 -4.60
C ASP A 370 -18.36 30.68 -4.54
N LYS A 371 -19.07 29.81 -5.26
CA LYS A 371 -18.76 28.37 -5.25
C LYS A 371 -17.45 28.10 -6.01
N PHE A 372 -16.54 27.37 -5.38
CA PHE A 372 -15.19 27.05 -5.91
C PHE A 372 -14.35 28.26 -6.33
N GLN A 373 -14.62 29.47 -5.81
CA GLN A 373 -13.88 30.68 -6.20
C GLN A 373 -12.40 30.59 -5.81
N GLU A 374 -12.09 30.04 -4.63
CA GLU A 374 -10.72 29.79 -4.18
C GLU A 374 -9.96 28.82 -5.10
N PHE A 375 -10.63 27.75 -5.54
CA PHE A 375 -10.05 26.79 -6.49
C PHE A 375 -9.82 27.42 -7.87
N ARG A 376 -10.76 28.25 -8.36
CA ARG A 376 -10.65 28.91 -9.67
C ARG A 376 -9.48 29.90 -9.71
N ASN A 377 -9.33 30.71 -8.66
CA ASN A 377 -8.25 31.70 -8.57
C ASN A 377 -6.90 31.07 -8.20
N GLY A 378 -6.90 30.03 -7.36
CA GLY A 378 -5.72 29.32 -6.86
C GLY A 378 -5.34 28.04 -7.64
N TRP A 379 -5.99 27.77 -8.77
CA TRP A 379 -5.90 26.50 -9.53
C TRP A 379 -4.46 26.02 -9.76
N LYS A 380 -3.55 26.91 -10.15
CA LYS A 380 -2.14 26.56 -10.46
C LYS A 380 -1.42 26.02 -9.22
N VAL A 381 -1.77 26.48 -8.02
CA VAL A 381 -1.19 26.02 -6.76
C VAL A 381 -1.72 24.62 -6.43
N VAL A 382 -3.03 24.41 -6.58
CA VAL A 382 -3.67 23.12 -6.35
C VAL A 382 -3.17 22.06 -7.33
N ALA A 383 -3.06 22.41 -8.61
CA ALA A 383 -2.52 21.53 -9.66
C ALA A 383 -1.08 21.09 -9.36
N ARG A 384 -0.22 22.00 -8.87
CA ARG A 384 1.14 21.65 -8.41
C ARG A 384 1.11 20.71 -7.19
N GLY A 385 0.21 20.92 -6.24
CA GLY A 385 0.04 20.04 -5.09
C GLY A 385 -0.41 18.63 -5.48
N ILE A 386 -1.34 18.51 -6.43
CA ILE A 386 -1.80 17.23 -6.98
C ILE A 386 -0.66 16.52 -7.70
N LEU A 387 0.13 17.23 -8.50
CA LEU A 387 1.29 16.65 -9.20
C LEU A 387 2.26 16.00 -8.21
N PHE A 388 2.69 16.74 -7.16
CA PHE A 388 3.59 16.16 -6.16
C PHE A 388 2.95 15.00 -5.39
N ARG A 389 1.63 15.01 -5.18
CA ARG A 389 0.90 13.90 -4.56
C ARG A 389 0.96 12.64 -5.43
N LEU A 390 0.76 12.77 -6.74
CA LEU A 390 0.88 11.66 -7.68
C LEU A 390 2.33 11.14 -7.74
N THR A 391 3.31 12.05 -7.70
CA THR A 391 4.73 11.68 -7.59
C THR A 391 5.01 10.90 -6.31
N LEU A 392 4.42 11.27 -5.17
CA LEU A 392 4.55 10.54 -3.91
C LEU A 392 3.92 9.14 -3.98
N ILE A 393 2.74 9.02 -4.61
CA ILE A 393 2.03 7.75 -4.82
C ILE A 393 2.85 6.79 -5.72
N GLY A 394 3.43 7.31 -6.81
CA GLY A 394 4.27 6.53 -7.72
C GLY A 394 5.72 6.35 -7.23
N PHE A 395 6.11 6.93 -6.09
CA PHE A 395 7.48 6.87 -5.61
C PHE A 395 7.99 5.43 -5.37
N PRO A 396 7.25 4.53 -4.70
CA PRO A 396 7.69 3.13 -4.52
C PRO A 396 7.92 2.41 -5.86
N GLN A 397 7.01 2.61 -6.82
CA GLN A 397 7.12 2.05 -8.17
C GLN A 397 8.40 2.54 -8.87
N MET A 398 8.61 3.85 -8.93
CA MET A 398 9.77 4.42 -9.63
C MET A 398 11.09 4.06 -8.94
N CYS A 399 11.11 3.95 -7.59
CA CYS A 399 12.29 3.44 -6.89
C CYS A 399 12.63 2.01 -7.31
N VAL A 400 11.67 1.09 -7.28
CA VAL A 400 11.94 -0.32 -7.60
C VAL A 400 12.33 -0.49 -9.07
N LEU A 401 11.54 0.04 -10.00
CA LEU A 401 11.73 -0.19 -11.43
C LEU A 401 12.97 0.52 -11.99
N CYS A 402 13.24 1.78 -11.62
CA CYS A 402 14.46 2.46 -12.08
C CYS A 402 15.73 1.80 -11.54
N LEU A 403 15.74 1.38 -10.27
CA LEU A 403 16.90 0.71 -9.68
C LEU A 403 17.09 -0.68 -10.29
N TRP A 404 16.00 -1.37 -10.63
CA TRP A 404 16.07 -2.64 -11.35
C TRP A 404 16.65 -2.48 -12.76
N GLU A 405 16.28 -1.41 -13.49
CA GLU A 405 16.83 -1.12 -14.82
C GLU A 405 18.36 -0.92 -14.78
N PHE A 406 18.90 -0.37 -13.68
CA PHE A 406 20.36 -0.27 -13.50
C PHE A 406 21.08 -1.63 -13.45
N THR A 407 20.35 -2.71 -13.17
CA THR A 407 20.90 -4.07 -13.16
C THR A 407 20.72 -4.82 -14.47
N ARG A 408 19.62 -4.55 -15.21
CA ARG A 408 19.30 -5.23 -16.47
C ARG A 408 19.99 -4.59 -17.66
N VAL A 409 20.00 -3.25 -17.73
CA VAL A 409 20.59 -2.49 -18.82
C VAL A 409 20.00 -2.95 -20.16
N ASP A 410 18.67 -2.92 -20.28
CA ASP A 410 17.95 -3.49 -21.43
C ASP A 410 18.14 -2.64 -22.70
N SER A 411 18.36 -1.33 -22.53
CA SER A 411 18.82 -0.41 -23.57
C SER A 411 19.53 0.82 -23.00
N ALA A 412 20.48 1.41 -23.75
CA ALA A 412 21.19 2.61 -23.32
C ALA A 412 20.24 3.79 -23.04
N ALA A 413 19.19 3.96 -23.86
CA ALA A 413 18.21 5.03 -23.65
C ALA A 413 17.29 4.76 -22.46
N GLU A 414 16.97 3.50 -22.17
CA GLU A 414 16.15 3.13 -21.02
C GLU A 414 16.88 3.39 -19.71
N VAL A 415 18.18 3.10 -19.64
CA VAL A 415 19.02 3.47 -18.50
C VAL A 415 19.05 4.99 -18.30
N VAL A 416 19.21 5.78 -19.37
CA VAL A 416 19.18 7.24 -19.28
C VAL A 416 17.81 7.73 -18.76
N LEU A 417 16.71 7.17 -19.27
CA LEU A 417 15.36 7.46 -18.76
C LEU A 417 15.23 7.08 -17.29
N ALA A 418 15.72 5.90 -16.89
CA ALA A 418 15.70 5.43 -15.51
C ALA A 418 16.45 6.38 -14.58
N VAL A 419 17.66 6.82 -14.96
CA VAL A 419 18.47 7.77 -14.19
C VAL A 419 17.76 9.13 -14.06
N ILE A 420 17.29 9.70 -15.17
CA ILE A 420 16.62 11.01 -15.16
C ILE A 420 15.34 10.96 -14.33
N MET A 421 14.53 9.91 -14.52
CA MET A 421 13.29 9.75 -13.77
C MET A 421 13.53 9.51 -12.28
N PHE A 422 14.49 8.65 -11.93
CA PHE A 422 14.83 8.39 -10.54
C PHE A 422 15.35 9.65 -9.84
N LEU A 423 16.33 10.33 -10.43
CA LEU A 423 16.91 11.56 -9.85
C LEU A 423 15.88 12.67 -9.77
N SER A 424 15.03 12.86 -10.79
CA SER A 424 14.00 13.90 -10.78
C SER A 424 12.95 13.67 -9.71
N VAL A 425 12.47 12.44 -9.53
CA VAL A 425 11.48 12.10 -8.49
C VAL A 425 12.07 12.23 -7.09
N VAL A 426 13.28 11.69 -6.85
CA VAL A 426 13.98 11.80 -5.56
C VAL A 426 14.29 13.26 -5.24
N ALA A 427 14.79 14.04 -6.20
CA ALA A 427 15.09 15.45 -6.01
C ALA A 427 13.82 16.28 -5.76
N ALA A 428 12.73 16.03 -6.51
CA ALA A 428 11.47 16.74 -6.35
C ALA A 428 10.86 16.52 -4.96
N LEU A 429 10.78 15.26 -4.50
CA LEU A 429 10.23 14.93 -3.18
C LEU A 429 11.18 15.34 -2.05
N GLY A 430 12.49 15.16 -2.21
CA GLY A 430 13.50 15.61 -1.26
C GLY A 430 13.49 17.13 -1.09
N TRP A 431 13.44 17.88 -2.19
CA TRP A 431 13.31 19.34 -2.15
C TRP A 431 12.01 19.79 -1.50
N ALA A 432 10.89 19.14 -1.82
CA ALA A 432 9.59 19.41 -1.20
C ALA A 432 9.61 19.17 0.32
N ALA A 433 10.16 18.03 0.76
CA ALA A 433 10.31 17.70 2.18
C ALA A 433 11.21 18.72 2.90
N LEU A 434 12.36 19.07 2.32
CA LEU A 434 13.26 20.08 2.87
C LEU A 434 12.60 21.47 2.97
N LYS A 435 11.78 21.85 1.98
CA LYS A 435 11.01 23.10 2.01
C LYS A 435 10.01 23.11 3.16
N VAL A 436 9.26 22.02 3.36
CA VAL A 436 8.32 21.88 4.49
C VAL A 436 9.07 21.98 5.82
N LEU A 437 10.21 21.29 5.97
CA LEU A 437 11.02 21.36 7.18
C LEU A 437 11.53 22.78 7.47
N ARG A 438 12.02 23.49 6.45
CA ARG A 438 12.49 24.88 6.60
C ARG A 438 11.36 25.82 7.00
N LEU A 439 10.17 25.63 6.42
CA LEU A 439 9.01 26.45 6.75
C LEU A 439 8.52 26.18 8.17
N ALA A 440 8.47 24.91 8.58
CA ALA A 440 8.12 24.51 9.94
C ALA A 440 9.11 25.03 10.98
N LYS A 441 10.42 24.97 10.69
CA LYS A 441 11.45 25.59 11.55
C LYS A 441 11.24 27.10 11.69
N ARG A 442 10.93 27.78 10.58
CA ARG A 442 10.62 29.22 10.62
C ARG A 442 9.38 29.51 11.46
N SER A 443 8.32 28.70 11.41
CA SER A 443 7.15 28.88 12.28
C SER A 443 7.45 28.67 13.74
N VAL A 444 8.28 27.68 14.08
CA VAL A 444 8.68 27.42 15.48
C VAL A 444 9.46 28.63 16.02
N ILE A 445 10.38 29.19 15.24
CA ILE A 445 11.18 30.36 15.65
C ILE A 445 10.29 31.60 15.84
N MET A 446 9.37 31.87 14.90
CA MET A 446 8.59 33.11 14.89
C MET A 446 7.35 33.07 15.80
N HIS A 447 6.70 31.90 15.94
CA HIS A 447 5.39 31.77 16.58
C HIS A 447 5.36 30.75 17.72
N LYS A 448 6.52 30.15 18.09
CA LYS A 448 6.64 29.06 19.08
C LYS A 448 5.76 27.84 18.81
N ASN A 449 5.08 27.78 17.66
CA ASN A 449 4.18 26.71 17.27
C ASN A 449 4.46 26.32 15.79
N PRO A 450 4.79 25.06 15.49
CA PRO A 450 5.04 24.60 14.12
C PRO A 450 3.79 24.64 13.22
N ALA A 451 2.59 24.60 13.79
CA ALA A 451 1.34 24.56 13.03
C ALA A 451 1.00 25.91 12.41
N TYR A 452 1.47 27.03 12.97
CA TYR A 452 0.98 28.36 12.60
C TYR A 452 1.18 28.65 11.11
N ILE A 453 2.41 28.68 10.60
CA ILE A 453 2.66 29.02 9.18
C ILE A 453 2.20 27.90 8.24
N LEU A 454 2.28 26.64 8.68
CA LEU A 454 1.90 25.50 7.84
C LEU A 454 0.41 25.53 7.49
N TYR A 455 -0.44 25.80 8.48
CA TYR A 455 -1.90 25.71 8.34
C TYR A 455 -2.60 27.07 8.13
N SER A 456 -1.99 28.20 8.51
CA SER A 456 -2.59 29.54 8.32
C SER A 456 -2.47 30.10 6.90
N ASP A 457 -1.46 29.67 6.14
CA ASP A 457 -1.27 30.09 4.76
C ASP A 457 -1.95 29.10 3.80
N PRO A 458 -3.05 29.48 3.13
CA PRO A 458 -3.76 28.60 2.22
C PRO A 458 -2.93 28.22 0.98
N THR A 459 -1.95 29.04 0.60
CA THR A 459 -1.05 28.72 -0.51
C THR A 459 -0.03 27.65 -0.12
N CYS A 460 0.45 27.68 1.12
CA CYS A 460 1.30 26.64 1.70
C CYS A 460 0.54 25.32 1.85
N LEU A 461 -0.66 25.36 2.44
CA LEU A 461 -1.47 24.18 2.69
C LEU A 461 -1.86 23.46 1.39
N ASN A 462 -2.33 24.19 0.38
CA ASN A 462 -2.71 23.57 -0.91
C ASN A 462 -1.51 23.04 -1.71
N LYS A 463 -0.33 23.65 -1.56
CA LYS A 463 0.87 23.25 -2.29
C LYS A 463 1.60 22.08 -1.64
N TRP A 464 1.74 22.11 -0.31
CA TRP A 464 2.61 21.21 0.45
C TRP A 464 1.86 20.32 1.44
N GLY A 465 0.57 20.59 1.69
CA GLY A 465 -0.23 19.91 2.69
C GLY A 465 -0.25 18.40 2.52
N PHE A 466 -0.22 17.89 1.29
CA PHE A 466 -0.22 16.44 1.04
C PHE A 466 0.96 15.70 1.71
N LEU A 467 2.09 16.37 2.01
CA LEU A 467 3.25 15.75 2.67
C LEU A 467 3.10 15.61 4.18
N TYR A 468 2.41 16.55 4.81
CA TYR A 468 2.43 16.68 6.27
C TYR A 468 1.05 16.66 6.94
N VAL A 469 -0.04 16.92 6.20
CA VAL A 469 -1.41 16.92 6.75
C VAL A 469 -1.79 15.53 7.27
N GLN A 470 -1.23 14.46 6.70
CA GLN A 470 -1.41 13.09 7.20
C GLN A 470 -0.81 12.85 8.60
N TYR A 471 0.15 13.70 9.00
CA TYR A 471 0.87 13.60 10.27
C TYR A 471 0.36 14.61 11.29
N ARG A 472 0.77 14.44 12.54
CA ARG A 472 0.59 15.43 13.61
C ARG A 472 1.44 16.66 13.35
N ALA A 473 1.00 17.82 13.83
CA ALA A 473 1.76 19.05 13.67
C ALA A 473 3.12 19.00 14.38
N THR A 474 3.26 18.18 15.43
CA THR A 474 4.52 17.93 16.15
C THR A 474 5.43 16.90 15.47
N ALA A 475 4.86 16.02 14.63
CA ALA A 475 5.56 14.93 13.94
C ALA A 475 5.77 15.19 12.44
N TYR A 476 5.70 16.45 12.00
CA TYR A 476 5.83 16.85 10.59
C TYR A 476 7.12 16.36 9.92
N TYR A 477 8.18 16.15 10.70
CA TYR A 477 9.47 15.69 10.20
C TYR A 477 9.47 14.22 9.75
N PHE A 478 8.45 13.45 10.11
CA PHE A 478 8.34 12.02 9.80
C PHE A 478 8.23 11.71 8.29
N ILE A 479 7.92 12.70 7.45
CA ILE A 479 7.95 12.55 5.99
C ILE A 479 9.33 12.12 5.47
N VAL A 480 10.42 12.63 6.06
CA VAL A 480 11.79 12.31 5.63
C VAL A 480 12.15 10.84 5.90
N PRO A 481 12.03 10.30 7.12
CA PRO A 481 12.29 8.89 7.36
C PRO A 481 11.33 7.98 6.59
N PHE A 482 10.08 8.40 6.34
CA PHE A 482 9.15 7.64 5.49
C PHE A 482 9.63 7.53 4.03
N LEU A 483 10.08 8.64 3.43
CA LEU A 483 10.67 8.62 2.09
C LEU A 483 11.97 7.80 2.05
N GLY A 484 12.81 7.92 3.08
CA GLY A 484 14.02 7.10 3.23
C GLY A 484 13.71 5.60 3.32
N TYR A 485 12.67 5.22 4.08
CA TYR A 485 12.19 3.85 4.18
C TYR A 485 11.79 3.28 2.81
N ILE A 486 10.98 4.02 2.03
CA ILE A 486 10.56 3.58 0.68
C ILE A 486 11.78 3.43 -0.24
N LEU A 487 12.70 4.41 -0.20
CA LEU A 487 13.90 4.41 -1.04
C LEU A 487 14.81 3.21 -0.74
N ILE A 488 15.11 2.96 0.55
CA ILE A 488 15.97 1.86 0.98
C ILE A 488 15.30 0.52 0.65
N LYS A 489 13.99 0.39 0.88
CA LYS A 489 13.24 -0.81 0.50
C LYS A 489 13.30 -1.06 -1.01
N GLY A 490 13.10 -0.02 -1.81
CA GLY A 490 13.19 -0.10 -3.28
C GLY A 490 14.61 -0.47 -3.76
N LEU A 491 15.65 0.01 -3.08
CA LEU A 491 17.06 -0.29 -3.37
C LEU A 491 17.34 -1.79 -3.24
N PHE A 492 16.94 -2.43 -2.15
CA PHE A 492 17.12 -3.87 -1.99
C PHE A 492 16.25 -4.66 -2.97
N ILE A 493 15.00 -4.27 -3.21
CA ILE A 493 14.14 -5.00 -4.14
C ILE A 493 14.69 -4.93 -5.57
N GLY A 494 15.09 -3.75 -6.05
CA GLY A 494 15.62 -3.57 -7.41
C GLY A 494 17.01 -4.16 -7.62
N LEU A 495 17.96 -3.88 -6.71
CA LEU A 495 19.38 -4.20 -6.92
C LEU A 495 19.78 -5.62 -6.47
N SER A 496 19.09 -6.22 -5.50
CA SER A 496 19.50 -7.51 -4.92
C SER A 496 18.79 -8.74 -5.51
N GLN A 497 18.23 -8.62 -6.72
CA GLN A 497 17.59 -9.74 -7.43
C GLN A 497 18.47 -11.02 -7.54
N PRO A 498 19.80 -10.94 -7.76
CA PRO A 498 20.65 -12.14 -7.81
C PRO A 498 20.77 -12.89 -6.47
N ALA A 499 20.59 -12.21 -5.33
CA ALA A 499 20.89 -12.70 -3.99
C ALA A 499 19.64 -12.69 -3.08
N PRO A 500 18.74 -13.69 -3.19
CA PRO A 500 17.44 -13.70 -2.50
C PRO A 500 17.54 -13.74 -0.97
N VAL A 501 18.58 -14.38 -0.41
CA VAL A 501 18.80 -14.46 1.04
C VAL A 501 19.15 -13.08 1.61
N VAL A 502 20.07 -12.35 0.95
CA VAL A 502 20.47 -10.99 1.37
C VAL A 502 19.28 -10.05 1.27
N GLN A 503 18.52 -10.13 0.18
CA GLN A 503 17.30 -9.35 -0.03
C GLN A 503 16.32 -9.55 1.14
N THR A 504 16.09 -10.80 1.54
CA THR A 504 15.11 -11.14 2.57
C THR A 504 15.54 -10.65 3.96
N ILE A 505 16.79 -10.89 4.35
CA ILE A 505 17.33 -10.41 5.64
C ILE A 505 17.25 -8.89 5.72
N ALA A 506 17.63 -8.19 4.65
CA ALA A 506 17.55 -6.74 4.59
C ALA A 506 16.10 -6.23 4.75
N LEU A 507 15.14 -6.86 4.06
CA LEU A 507 13.72 -6.48 4.17
C LEU A 507 13.16 -6.68 5.58
N VAL A 508 13.56 -7.76 6.28
CA VAL A 508 13.16 -7.99 7.68
C VAL A 508 13.68 -6.86 8.59
N ILE A 509 14.94 -6.46 8.43
CA ILE A 509 15.52 -5.35 9.21
C ILE A 509 14.79 -4.04 8.91
N ILE A 510 14.51 -3.76 7.64
CA ILE A 510 13.85 -2.52 7.20
C ILE A 510 12.41 -2.45 7.74
N GLU A 511 11.62 -3.52 7.64
CA GLU A 511 10.25 -3.53 8.14
C GLU A 511 10.21 -3.53 9.68
N ALA A 512 11.14 -4.20 10.36
CA ALA A 512 11.27 -4.13 11.81
C ALA A 512 11.56 -2.71 12.29
N ALA A 513 12.54 -2.04 11.67
CA ALA A 513 12.89 -0.66 11.99
C ALA A 513 11.70 0.28 11.76
N MET A 514 10.96 0.09 10.66
CA MET A 514 9.76 0.86 10.36
C MET A 514 8.66 0.62 11.40
N LEU A 515 8.38 -0.64 11.76
CA LEU A 515 7.40 -1.01 12.78
C LEU A 515 7.72 -0.38 14.15
N ILE A 516 8.98 -0.43 14.58
CA ILE A 516 9.43 0.19 15.83
C ILE A 516 9.25 1.70 15.76
N ALA A 517 9.71 2.33 14.68
CA ALA A 517 9.63 3.78 14.50
C ALA A 517 8.17 4.29 14.58
N VAL A 518 7.24 3.62 13.90
CA VAL A 518 5.82 4.02 13.88
C VAL A 518 5.11 3.74 15.21
N SER A 519 5.51 2.67 15.91
CA SER A 519 4.91 2.29 17.20
C SER A 519 5.30 3.26 18.32
N VAL A 520 6.53 3.78 18.29
CA VAL A 520 7.05 4.76 19.25
C VAL A 520 6.57 6.17 18.91
N LEU A 521 6.79 6.63 17.67
CA LEU A 521 6.53 8.03 17.29
C LEU A 521 5.04 8.33 17.12
N ARG A 522 4.23 7.33 16.72
CA ARG A 522 2.79 7.47 16.43
C ARG A 522 2.46 8.73 15.63
N PRO A 523 3.07 8.88 14.43
CA PRO A 523 3.17 10.16 13.73
C PRO A 523 1.86 10.63 13.08
N TRP A 524 0.84 9.79 12.94
CA TRP A 524 -0.39 10.15 12.23
C TRP A 524 -1.34 11.01 13.06
N MET A 525 -2.17 11.79 12.34
CA MET A 525 -3.04 12.84 12.90
C MET A 525 -3.83 12.41 14.14
N ASP A 526 -4.41 11.20 14.15
CA ASP A 526 -5.30 10.71 15.20
C ASP A 526 -4.89 9.35 15.75
N LYS A 527 -5.41 9.00 16.94
CA LYS A 527 -5.25 7.64 17.52
C LYS A 527 -5.76 6.55 16.56
N LYS A 528 -6.90 6.77 15.89
CA LYS A 528 -7.49 5.80 14.95
C LYS A 528 -6.59 5.59 13.72
N THR A 529 -6.10 6.67 13.11
CA THR A 529 -5.20 6.60 11.95
C THR A 529 -3.82 6.03 12.33
N ASN A 530 -3.35 6.26 13.56
CA ASN A 530 -2.16 5.59 14.10
C ASN A 530 -2.37 4.07 14.21
N ILE A 531 -3.45 3.61 14.85
CA ILE A 531 -3.77 2.17 14.97
C ILE A 531 -3.81 1.53 13.59
N TYR A 532 -4.47 2.18 12.64
CA TYR A 532 -4.61 1.71 11.26
C TYR A 532 -3.24 1.52 10.57
N ASN A 533 -2.37 2.53 10.59
CA ASN A 533 -1.06 2.43 9.93
C ASN A 533 -0.05 1.56 10.70
N ILE A 534 -0.10 1.51 12.03
CA ILE A 534 0.71 0.57 12.82
C ILE A 534 0.30 -0.87 12.50
N SER A 535 -1.00 -1.15 12.31
CA SER A 535 -1.47 -2.46 11.89
C SER A 535 -0.94 -2.84 10.50
N ILE A 536 -0.91 -1.90 9.55
CA ILE A 536 -0.30 -2.12 8.22
C ILE A 536 1.19 -2.44 8.35
N ALA A 537 1.93 -1.69 9.18
CA ALA A 537 3.35 -1.95 9.42
C ALA A 537 3.58 -3.32 10.08
N ALA A 538 2.72 -3.73 11.01
CA ALA A 538 2.81 -5.04 11.65
C ALA A 538 2.56 -6.19 10.67
N ILE A 539 1.57 -6.05 9.79
CA ILE A 539 1.30 -7.03 8.73
C ILE A 539 2.43 -7.06 7.69
N ASN A 540 3.01 -5.92 7.31
CA ASN A 540 4.16 -5.87 6.41
C ASN A 540 5.41 -6.53 7.03
N PHE A 541 5.66 -6.30 8.31
CA PHE A 541 6.73 -6.99 9.03
C PHE A 541 6.48 -8.50 9.08
N LEU A 542 5.25 -8.92 9.40
CA LEU A 542 4.87 -10.33 9.35
C LEU A 542 5.11 -10.92 7.95
N ASN A 543 4.75 -10.21 6.87
CA ASN A 543 5.02 -10.64 5.50
C ASN A 543 6.51 -10.88 5.23
N THR A 544 7.40 -10.05 5.77
CA THR A 544 8.85 -10.27 5.64
C THR A 544 9.37 -11.44 6.47
N ILE A 545 8.73 -11.77 7.61
CA ILE A 545 9.03 -12.99 8.35
C ILE A 545 8.68 -14.23 7.51
N PHE A 546 7.52 -14.24 6.86
CA PHE A 546 7.15 -15.32 5.95
C PHE A 546 8.09 -15.43 4.74
N LEU A 547 8.53 -14.30 4.18
CA LEU A 547 9.59 -14.29 3.17
C LEU A 547 10.87 -14.98 3.67
N LEU A 548 11.24 -14.79 4.94
CA LEU A 548 12.40 -15.45 5.55
C LEU A 548 12.26 -16.98 5.46
N PHE A 549 11.08 -17.53 5.80
CA PHE A 549 10.80 -18.95 5.57
C PHE A 549 10.88 -19.32 4.09
N PHE A 550 10.39 -18.50 3.16
CA PHE A 550 10.46 -18.82 1.73
C PHE A 550 11.89 -18.73 1.15
N SER A 551 12.81 -18.04 1.82
CA SER A 551 14.20 -17.84 1.38
C SER A 551 15.18 -18.97 1.72
N ASP A 552 14.68 -20.13 2.17
CA ASP A 552 15.46 -21.34 2.49
C ASP A 552 16.53 -21.20 3.58
N VAL A 553 16.49 -20.13 4.38
CA VAL A 553 17.45 -19.89 5.48
C VAL A 553 17.43 -21.00 6.53
N PHE A 554 16.25 -21.59 6.80
CA PHE A 554 16.10 -22.62 7.83
C PHE A 554 16.12 -24.06 7.29
N ASN A 555 16.31 -24.24 5.97
CA ASN A 555 16.30 -25.53 5.29
C ASN A 555 15.13 -26.47 5.69
N GLN A 556 13.94 -25.89 5.90
CA GLN A 556 12.78 -26.62 6.39
C GLN A 556 12.11 -27.48 5.29
N PRO A 557 11.34 -28.52 5.65
CA PRO A 557 10.59 -29.33 4.68
C PRO A 557 9.65 -28.49 3.81
N GLY A 558 9.47 -28.88 2.54
CA GLY A 558 8.64 -28.15 1.58
C GLY A 558 7.18 -27.97 2.04
N ILE A 559 6.64 -28.93 2.79
CA ILE A 559 5.26 -28.86 3.30
C ILE A 559 5.05 -27.66 4.22
N VAL A 560 6.09 -27.32 5.00
CA VAL A 560 6.05 -26.14 5.87
C VAL A 560 5.97 -24.89 5.02
N THR A 561 6.76 -24.80 3.95
CA THR A 561 6.70 -23.67 2.99
C THR A 561 5.32 -23.56 2.33
N GLY A 562 4.72 -24.68 1.92
CA GLY A 562 3.36 -24.74 1.37
C GLY A 562 2.28 -24.24 2.35
N VAL A 563 2.26 -24.79 3.57
CA VAL A 563 1.31 -24.40 4.63
C VAL A 563 1.49 -22.93 5.02
N MET A 564 2.73 -22.47 5.18
CA MET A 564 3.04 -21.07 5.45
C MET A 564 2.58 -20.15 4.31
N GLY A 565 2.63 -20.61 3.06
CA GLY A 565 2.06 -19.88 1.91
C GLY A 565 0.55 -19.71 1.98
N VAL A 566 -0.18 -20.76 2.40
CA VAL A 566 -1.64 -20.68 2.61
C VAL A 566 -1.97 -19.72 3.75
N VAL A 567 -1.25 -19.81 4.87
CA VAL A 567 -1.43 -18.88 6.00
C VAL A 567 -1.16 -17.44 5.58
N PHE A 568 -0.07 -17.21 4.83
CA PHE A 568 0.28 -15.90 4.25
C PHE A 568 -0.88 -15.30 3.45
N PHE A 569 -1.46 -16.10 2.55
CA PHE A 569 -2.60 -15.66 1.76
C PHE A 569 -3.80 -15.30 2.63
N VAL A 570 -4.19 -16.17 3.57
CA VAL A 570 -5.43 -16.00 4.36
C VAL A 570 -5.42 -14.72 5.19
N TYR A 571 -4.37 -14.45 5.98
CA TYR A 571 -4.37 -13.26 6.81
C TYR A 571 -4.24 -11.97 5.99
N ASN A 572 -3.46 -11.98 4.90
CA ASN A 572 -3.35 -10.80 4.02
C ASN A 572 -4.69 -10.54 3.29
N ALA A 573 -5.41 -11.59 2.89
CA ALA A 573 -6.72 -11.46 2.26
C ALA A 573 -7.76 -10.88 3.23
N VAL A 574 -7.81 -11.39 4.47
CA VAL A 574 -8.69 -10.85 5.52
C VAL A 574 -8.33 -9.41 5.82
N PHE A 575 -7.04 -9.10 5.98
CA PHE A 575 -6.59 -7.74 6.27
C PHE A 575 -6.91 -6.77 5.12
N ALA A 576 -6.63 -7.15 3.87
CA ALA A 576 -6.97 -6.38 2.68
C ALA A 576 -8.48 -6.07 2.61
N LEU A 577 -9.32 -7.07 2.89
CA LEU A 577 -10.78 -6.91 2.93
C LEU A 577 -11.20 -5.92 4.01
N VAL A 578 -10.64 -6.02 5.22
CA VAL A 578 -10.93 -5.08 6.32
C VAL A 578 -10.54 -3.66 5.93
N LEU A 579 -9.33 -3.44 5.39
CA LEU A 579 -8.89 -2.12 4.95
C LEU A 579 -9.82 -1.54 3.87
N LEU A 580 -10.22 -2.38 2.90
CA LEU A 580 -11.11 -2.01 1.82
C LEU A 580 -12.48 -1.57 2.34
N ILE A 581 -13.09 -2.35 3.25
CA ILE A 581 -14.38 -2.00 3.87
C ILE A 581 -14.28 -0.69 4.65
N LEU A 582 -13.20 -0.48 5.42
CA LEU A 582 -13.01 0.75 6.19
C LEU A 582 -12.92 1.99 5.30
N VAL A 583 -12.18 1.92 4.20
CA VAL A 583 -12.08 3.03 3.22
C VAL A 583 -13.42 3.26 2.53
N LEU A 584 -14.15 2.21 2.18
CA LEU A 584 -15.45 2.32 1.54
C LEU A 584 -16.47 3.00 2.47
N ILE A 585 -16.57 2.56 3.73
CA ILE A 585 -17.43 3.18 4.74
C ILE A 585 -17.04 4.66 4.96
N ALA A 586 -15.74 4.96 5.05
CA ALA A 586 -15.27 6.33 5.22
C ALA A 586 -15.66 7.21 4.03
N SER A 587 -15.49 6.71 2.80
CA SER A 587 -15.80 7.43 1.56
C SER A 587 -17.29 7.68 1.38
N VAL A 588 -18.12 6.66 1.62
CA VAL A 588 -19.59 6.78 1.53
C VAL A 588 -20.13 7.73 2.59
N TYR A 589 -19.64 7.63 3.83
CA TYR A 589 -20.05 8.55 4.90
C TYR A 589 -19.68 10.00 4.57
N ALA A 590 -18.47 10.24 4.05
CA ALA A 590 -18.00 11.57 3.70
C ALA A 590 -18.86 12.25 2.63
N ILE A 591 -19.42 11.48 1.69
CA ILE A 591 -20.29 12.01 0.62
C ILE A 591 -21.75 12.17 1.08
N VAL A 592 -22.26 11.24 1.88
CA VAL A 592 -23.70 11.17 2.20
C VAL A 592 -24.10 11.95 3.44
N SER A 593 -23.18 12.13 4.40
CA SER A 593 -23.51 12.83 5.64
C SER A 593 -23.63 14.34 5.43
N LYS A 594 -24.62 14.97 6.08
CA LYS A 594 -24.84 16.41 6.00
C LYS A 594 -23.74 17.22 6.70
N ASN A 595 -23.17 16.66 7.78
CA ASN A 595 -22.09 17.27 8.57
C ASN A 595 -20.98 16.23 8.83
N PRO A 596 -20.19 15.86 7.81
CA PRO A 596 -19.19 14.79 7.92
C PRO A 596 -18.12 15.09 8.97
N ASP A 597 -17.78 16.37 9.17
CA ASP A 597 -16.73 16.80 10.08
C ASP A 597 -17.03 16.50 11.55
N THR A 598 -18.30 16.33 11.93
CA THR A 598 -18.68 15.97 13.32
C THR A 598 -18.19 14.59 13.76
N ARG A 599 -17.89 13.69 12.80
CA ARG A 599 -17.39 12.34 13.08
C ARG A 599 -15.95 12.31 13.54
N TYR A 600 -15.15 13.26 13.05
CA TYR A 600 -13.73 13.37 13.38
C TYR A 600 -13.60 14.49 14.40
N GLN A 601 -13.05 14.18 15.57
CA GLN A 601 -12.79 15.22 16.55
C GLN A 601 -11.89 16.28 15.90
N PRO A 602 -12.14 17.57 16.12
CA PRO A 602 -11.19 18.60 15.75
C PRO A 602 -9.83 18.16 16.27
N MET A 603 -8.85 18.07 15.39
CA MET A 603 -7.53 17.54 15.73
C MET A 603 -7.03 18.24 16.99
N ARG A 604 -6.57 17.48 17.99
CA ARG A 604 -6.15 17.98 19.32
C ARG A 604 -4.92 18.91 19.32
N ASP A 605 -4.48 19.35 18.15
CA ASP A 605 -3.38 20.29 17.96
C ASP A 605 -3.98 21.67 17.60
N ASP A 606 -3.33 22.77 17.96
CA ASP A 606 -3.76 24.16 17.68
C ASP A 606 -3.96 24.50 16.18
N ARG A 607 -3.73 23.55 15.26
CA ARG A 607 -3.93 23.76 13.81
C ARG A 607 -5.36 24.13 13.44
N GLY A 608 -6.36 23.62 14.17
CA GLY A 608 -7.77 23.89 13.90
C GLY A 608 -8.13 25.38 13.97
N SER A 609 -7.50 26.13 14.89
CA SER A 609 -7.70 27.58 15.01
C SER A 609 -6.98 28.40 13.94
N PHE A 610 -6.02 27.82 13.23
CA PHE A 610 -5.25 28.53 12.20
C PHE A 610 -5.80 28.33 10.79
N ILE A 611 -6.64 27.33 10.55
CA ILE A 611 -7.30 27.12 9.25
C ILE A 611 -8.44 28.15 9.12
N LYS A 612 -8.28 29.12 8.22
CA LYS A 612 -9.33 30.12 7.91
C LYS A 612 -10.48 29.45 7.15
N ASN A 613 -11.49 28.95 7.87
CA ASN A 613 -12.74 28.50 7.24
C ASN A 613 -13.67 29.71 7.02
N GLY A 614 -13.73 30.23 5.79
CA GLY A 614 -14.56 31.38 5.43
C GLY A 614 -16.07 31.22 5.70
N GLY A 615 -16.57 29.99 5.89
CA GLY A 615 -17.96 29.70 6.26
C GLY A 615 -18.23 29.45 7.75
N GLN A 616 -17.18 29.24 8.56
CA GLN A 616 -17.33 28.92 9.99
C GLN A 616 -17.19 30.17 10.88
N LEU A 617 -16.44 31.17 10.40
CA LEU A 617 -16.36 32.48 11.03
C LEU A 617 -17.75 33.13 11.18
N THR A 618 -18.63 33.01 10.19
CA THR A 618 -19.99 33.60 10.31
C THR A 618 -20.81 32.93 11.39
N THR A 619 -20.63 31.63 11.64
CA THR A 619 -21.41 30.89 12.64
C THR A 619 -20.87 31.13 14.05
N GLU A 620 -19.55 31.23 14.21
CA GLU A 620 -18.89 31.56 15.48
C GLU A 620 -19.08 33.04 15.85
N LEU A 621 -18.99 33.97 14.90
CA LEU A 621 -19.28 35.39 15.13
C LEU A 621 -20.77 35.65 15.37
N ASP A 622 -21.68 34.87 14.78
CA ASP A 622 -23.12 34.97 15.06
C ASP A 622 -23.47 34.34 16.41
N ALA A 623 -22.76 33.27 16.84
CA ALA A 623 -22.86 32.72 18.19
C ALA A 623 -22.29 33.68 19.25
N LEU A 624 -21.12 34.29 19.00
CA LEU A 624 -20.56 35.36 19.84
C LEU A 624 -21.43 36.61 19.82
N GLY A 625 -22.03 36.95 18.67
CA GLY A 625 -22.98 38.04 18.51
C GLY A 625 -24.28 37.81 19.28
N ALA A 626 -24.81 36.58 19.28
CA ALA A 626 -25.97 36.18 20.07
C ALA A 626 -25.68 36.21 21.57
N THR A 627 -24.48 35.79 21.97
CA THR A 627 -24.03 35.85 23.37
C THR A 627 -23.83 37.30 23.82
N ALA A 628 -23.27 38.16 22.96
CA ALA A 628 -23.08 39.59 23.24
C ALA A 628 -24.38 40.40 23.22
N ARG A 629 -25.40 39.96 22.46
CA ARG A 629 -26.75 40.56 22.45
C ARG A 629 -27.65 40.08 23.60
N GLY A 630 -27.20 39.10 24.40
CA GLY A 630 -27.97 38.56 25.51
C GLY A 630 -29.14 37.66 25.09
N ASP A 631 -29.20 37.23 23.83
CA ASP A 631 -30.26 36.36 23.31
C ASP A 631 -30.01 34.90 23.70
N MET A 632 -30.08 34.59 25.00
CA MET A 632 -30.12 33.21 25.49
C MET A 632 -31.56 32.68 25.43
N LYS A 633 -32.01 32.23 24.25
CA LYS A 633 -33.12 31.28 24.17
C LYS A 633 -32.55 29.86 24.23
N GLY A 634 -32.89 29.16 25.31
CA GLY A 634 -32.40 27.81 25.60
C GLY A 634 -32.55 26.85 24.42
N SER A 635 -31.40 26.40 23.91
CA SER A 635 -31.30 25.25 23.01
C SER A 635 -30.91 24.03 23.85
N PRO A 636 -31.57 22.87 23.71
CA PRO A 636 -31.30 21.70 24.53
C PRO A 636 -30.10 20.93 23.98
N TYR A 637 -28.88 21.41 24.23
CA TYR A 637 -27.69 20.56 24.28
C TYR A 637 -26.52 21.36 24.88
N GLN A 638 -26.32 21.21 26.18
CA GLN A 638 -25.16 21.75 26.89
C GLN A 638 -24.25 20.56 27.23
N SER A 639 -23.19 20.37 26.43
CA SER A 639 -22.01 19.64 26.87
C SER A 639 -21.01 20.70 27.36
N SER A 640 -20.93 20.87 28.68
CA SER A 640 -19.95 21.70 29.36
C SER A 640 -18.52 21.18 29.10
N PRO A 641 -17.49 22.04 28.95
CA PRO A 641 -16.11 21.60 28.69
C PRO A 641 -15.30 21.25 29.95
N PHE A 642 -15.93 21.12 31.13
CA PHE A 642 -15.23 20.93 32.40
C PHE A 642 -15.99 19.96 33.31
N GLU A 643 -16.15 18.71 32.87
CA GLU A 643 -16.54 17.61 33.75
C GLU A 643 -16.17 16.29 33.04
N ASP A 644 -15.11 15.63 33.52
CA ASP A 644 -14.92 14.17 33.54
C ASP A 644 -13.48 13.84 33.97
N ASP A 645 -13.21 13.94 35.27
CA ASP A 645 -12.23 13.08 35.93
C ASP A 645 -13.02 12.10 36.81
N ASN A 646 -13.29 10.90 36.29
CA ASN A 646 -13.52 9.72 37.14
C ASN A 646 -13.44 8.40 36.35
N THR A 647 -12.22 7.91 36.10
CA THR A 647 -11.95 6.46 36.09
C THR A 647 -10.55 6.17 36.66
N SER A 648 -10.45 5.96 37.97
CA SER A 648 -9.34 5.19 38.56
C SER A 648 -9.79 4.48 39.84
N PHE A 649 -9.71 3.15 39.80
CA PHE A 649 -9.91 2.23 40.92
C PHE A 649 -8.78 2.33 41.95
N SER A 650 -9.13 2.07 43.23
CA SER A 650 -8.27 1.79 44.41
C SER A 650 -7.60 3.02 45.06
N SER A 651 -7.64 3.29 46.38
CA SER A 651 -7.70 2.43 47.57
C SER A 651 -8.25 3.18 48.82
N GLY A 652 -8.77 2.43 49.80
CA GLY A 652 -8.49 2.66 51.23
C GLY A 652 -9.10 3.85 52.00
N ASN A 653 -9.96 3.50 52.98
CA ASN A 653 -10.26 4.18 54.25
C ASN A 653 -11.11 5.47 54.26
N GLY A 654 -12.36 5.30 54.73
CA GLY A 654 -12.73 5.85 56.04
C GLY A 654 -13.48 7.19 56.10
N ALA A 655 -14.65 7.13 56.74
CA ALA A 655 -15.33 8.17 57.52
C ALA A 655 -16.29 9.16 56.81
N SER A 656 -17.55 8.98 57.20
CA SER A 656 -18.73 9.86 57.23
C SER A 656 -18.49 11.34 57.61
N VAL A 657 -19.44 12.22 57.27
CA VAL A 657 -20.22 13.09 58.21
C VAL A 657 -21.28 13.93 57.46
N SER A 658 -22.54 13.65 57.80
CA SER A 658 -23.73 14.50 58.13
C SER A 658 -24.14 15.80 57.42
N ARG A 659 -25.46 15.82 57.11
CA ARG A 659 -26.54 16.81 57.48
C ARG A 659 -26.49 18.21 56.81
N GLN A 660 -27.58 18.95 56.57
CA GLN A 660 -28.99 18.89 56.99
C GLN A 660 -29.86 19.82 56.11
N ASN A 661 -31.17 19.54 56.12
CA ASN A 661 -32.31 20.32 55.63
C ASN A 661 -32.33 21.82 56.00
N LEU A 662 -33.01 22.62 55.16
CA LEU A 662 -34.06 23.55 55.62
C LEU A 662 -35.07 23.87 54.49
N GLU A 663 -36.34 23.95 54.86
CA GLU A 663 -37.54 23.93 54.02
C GLU A 663 -38.32 25.27 54.09
N ALA A 664 -38.96 25.63 52.97
CA ALA A 664 -40.26 26.34 52.81
C ALA A 664 -40.40 27.83 53.29
N PRO A 665 -41.42 28.62 52.84
CA PRO A 665 -42.70 28.19 52.23
C PRO A 665 -43.31 29.02 51.07
N ASP A 666 -44.43 28.46 50.60
CA ASP A 666 -45.41 28.82 49.56
C ASP A 666 -45.95 30.27 49.47
N ALA A 667 -46.41 30.63 48.26
CA ALA A 667 -47.72 31.28 48.04
C ALA A 667 -48.24 31.04 46.60
N THR A 668 -49.44 30.47 46.52
CA THR A 668 -50.24 30.20 45.31
C THR A 668 -51.06 31.43 44.86
N THR A 669 -51.18 31.69 43.56
CA THR A 669 -52.42 32.24 42.98
C THR A 669 -52.55 31.94 41.48
N HIS A 670 -53.70 31.39 41.09
CA HIS A 670 -54.15 31.19 39.72
C HIS A 670 -54.45 32.54 39.03
N GLN A 671 -54.14 32.67 37.73
CA GLN A 671 -55.06 33.27 36.75
C GLN A 671 -54.66 32.98 35.29
N THR A 672 -55.66 32.55 34.55
CA THR A 672 -55.70 32.30 33.11
C THR A 672 -55.82 33.60 32.32
N ALA A 673 -54.97 33.85 31.32
CA ALA A 673 -55.30 34.74 30.20
C ALA A 673 -54.48 34.41 28.95
N ARG A 674 -55.21 34.22 27.84
CA ARG A 674 -54.73 34.07 26.47
C ARG A 674 -54.11 35.39 25.99
N HIS A 675 -52.97 35.37 25.31
CA HIS A 675 -52.70 36.30 24.21
C HIS A 675 -51.66 35.76 23.22
N SER A 676 -52.04 35.83 21.94
CA SER A 676 -51.28 35.53 20.73
C SER A 676 -50.32 36.68 20.36
N PRO A 677 -49.30 36.45 19.51
CA PRO A 677 -48.23 37.42 19.23
C PRO A 677 -48.61 38.43 18.15
N VAL A 678 -48.04 39.64 18.22
CA VAL A 678 -48.13 40.67 17.17
C VAL A 678 -46.73 41.04 16.71
N SER A 679 -46.51 41.00 15.39
CA SER A 679 -45.34 41.51 14.65
C SER A 679 -45.75 42.76 13.82
N PRO A 680 -44.87 43.40 13.03
CA PRO A 680 -44.25 44.67 13.38
C PRO A 680 -44.58 45.82 12.40
N VAL A 681 -43.93 46.98 12.63
CA VAL A 681 -43.62 48.09 11.69
C VAL A 681 -44.66 49.23 11.62
N ASP A 682 -44.26 50.49 11.87
CA ASP A 682 -43.89 51.51 10.86
C ASP A 682 -43.45 52.87 11.50
N PRO A 683 -42.95 53.89 10.76
CA PRO A 683 -41.86 54.77 11.16
C PRO A 683 -42.35 56.22 11.30
N SER A 684 -41.60 57.10 11.97
CA SER A 684 -41.72 58.55 11.70
C SER A 684 -40.60 59.37 12.33
N LEU A 685 -39.70 59.81 11.44
CA LEU A 685 -39.12 61.15 11.34
C LEU A 685 -37.91 61.58 12.21
N PRO A 686 -37.09 62.52 11.68
CA PRO A 686 -35.67 62.72 12.00
C PRO A 686 -35.39 64.09 12.65
N LEU A 687 -34.14 64.36 13.08
CA LEU A 687 -33.55 65.71 13.14
C LEU A 687 -32.03 65.66 13.43
N PHE A 688 -31.22 66.10 12.46
CA PHE A 688 -29.87 66.66 12.68
C PHE A 688 -29.99 68.20 12.78
N PRO A 689 -28.97 68.89 13.30
CA PRO A 689 -28.11 69.61 12.35
C PRO A 689 -26.61 69.54 12.66
N SER A 690 -25.85 69.56 11.57
CA SER A 690 -24.42 69.83 11.44
C SER A 690 -24.12 71.32 11.58
N ASP A 691 -22.93 71.69 12.05
CA ASP A 691 -22.28 72.90 11.56
C ASP A 691 -20.74 72.81 11.54
N ASN A 692 -20.18 73.50 10.55
CA ASN A 692 -18.85 73.34 9.99
C ASN A 692 -18.26 74.74 9.78
N SER A 693 -17.06 75.06 10.31
CA SER A 693 -16.34 76.29 9.93
C SER A 693 -14.82 76.07 9.93
N ALA A 694 -14.20 76.37 8.80
CA ALA A 694 -12.77 76.30 8.54
C ALA A 694 -12.10 77.68 8.64
N ARG A 695 -10.85 77.77 9.15
CA ARG A 695 -9.71 78.53 8.56
C ARG A 695 -8.46 78.62 9.47
N ASN A 696 -7.31 78.57 8.79
CA ASN A 696 -5.97 79.14 9.09
C ASN A 696 -4.95 78.37 9.95
N GLY A 697 -3.69 78.39 9.47
CA GLY A 697 -2.51 77.66 9.95
C GLY A 697 -1.63 78.39 11.00
N PRO A 698 -0.34 78.00 11.14
CA PRO A 698 0.41 77.77 12.41
C PRO A 698 1.21 79.01 12.91
N PRO A 699 1.79 79.11 14.15
CA PRO A 699 2.93 78.28 14.66
C PRO A 699 3.20 78.16 16.21
N ALA A 700 4.17 77.29 16.54
CA ALA A 700 5.28 77.35 17.54
C ALA A 700 5.14 77.70 19.06
N TYR A 701 5.84 76.86 19.85
CA TYR A 701 6.71 77.08 21.04
C TYR A 701 6.20 77.60 22.42
N ASP A 702 6.45 76.73 23.41
CA ASP A 702 6.98 76.91 24.78
C ASP A 702 6.18 77.40 26.02
N ALA A 703 6.50 76.66 27.10
CA ALA A 703 6.64 77.02 28.52
C ALA A 703 5.42 77.11 29.49
N ASN A 704 5.43 76.13 30.42
CA ASN A 704 5.26 76.24 31.88
C ASN A 704 3.99 76.88 32.50
N PHE A 705 3.22 76.08 33.26
CA PHE A 705 3.25 76.01 34.74
C PHE A 705 2.06 75.18 35.29
N GLY A 706 2.30 74.43 36.38
CA GLY A 706 1.25 74.13 37.38
C GLY A 706 0.87 72.66 37.63
N ARG A 707 1.58 72.01 38.56
CA ARG A 707 1.33 70.66 39.11
C ARG A 707 0.08 70.59 39.99
N SER A 708 -0.52 69.38 40.11
CA SER A 708 -0.73 68.68 41.40
C SER A 708 -1.23 67.22 41.23
N PRO A 709 -0.97 66.32 42.21
CA PRO A 709 -0.57 64.93 41.95
C PRO A 709 -1.40 63.84 42.66
N SER A 710 -1.06 62.58 42.36
CA SER A 710 -1.49 61.32 42.98
C SER A 710 -1.34 61.26 44.51
N PRO A 711 -2.12 60.42 45.23
CA PRO A 711 -1.88 60.12 46.64
C PRO A 711 -1.08 58.82 46.86
N VAL A 712 -0.08 58.89 47.74
CA VAL A 712 0.71 57.78 48.35
C VAL A 712 1.05 58.21 49.82
N PRO A 713 1.84 57.48 50.66
CA PRO A 713 1.59 56.41 51.65
C PRO A 713 1.85 56.81 53.13
N ARG A 714 1.91 55.83 54.06
CA ARG A 714 2.69 55.81 55.33
C ARG A 714 3.12 54.35 55.63
N ASN A 715 4.25 53.99 56.24
CA ASN A 715 5.32 54.72 56.93
C ASN A 715 6.60 53.84 57.04
N TYR A 716 7.76 54.47 57.24
CA TYR A 716 9.11 53.90 57.43
C TYR A 716 9.40 53.42 58.87
N ASN A 717 10.31 52.44 59.03
CA ASN A 717 11.49 52.60 59.91
C ASN A 717 12.64 51.63 59.57
N SER A 718 13.86 52.10 59.80
CA SER A 718 15.15 51.63 59.27
C SER A 718 16.04 50.88 60.29
N SER A 719 16.56 49.69 59.90
CA SER A 719 17.92 49.06 60.13
C SER A 719 18.55 49.01 61.55
N PRO A 720 19.65 48.26 61.85
CA PRO A 720 20.52 47.38 61.02
C PRO A 720 20.99 46.04 61.69
N PHE A 721 21.81 45.23 60.96
CA PHE A 721 22.71 44.13 61.41
C PHE A 721 22.11 42.85 62.06
N GLN A 722 22.39 41.65 61.50
CA GLN A 722 23.43 40.70 61.96
C GLN A 722 23.46 39.41 61.12
N ASN A 723 24.63 38.75 61.16
CA ASN A 723 25.20 37.75 60.25
C ASN A 723 24.84 36.29 60.73
N PRO A 724 25.57 35.21 60.40
CA PRO A 724 25.13 34.12 59.50
C PRO A 724 25.17 32.69 60.11
N HIS A 725 24.89 31.68 59.26
CA HIS A 725 25.28 30.26 59.35
C HIS A 725 24.58 29.34 60.35
N ALA A 726 23.75 28.41 59.84
CA ALA A 726 23.97 26.96 60.00
C ALA A 726 23.01 26.12 59.11
N TYR A 727 23.63 25.33 58.23
CA TYR A 727 23.32 23.93 57.90
C TYR A 727 22.00 23.50 57.23
N ARG A 728 22.03 23.43 55.89
CA ARG A 728 22.36 22.24 55.05
C ARG A 728 21.74 20.88 55.43
N GLN A 729 20.95 20.31 54.50
CA GLN A 729 21.06 18.99 53.83
C GLN A 729 19.89 18.93 52.81
N GLN A 730 19.97 18.48 51.56
CA GLN A 730 20.96 17.76 50.75
C GLN A 730 20.51 17.94 49.28
N ASN A 731 21.40 18.30 48.36
CA ASN A 731 21.40 17.83 46.96
C ASN A 731 22.56 18.43 46.15
N ASN A 732 23.47 17.56 45.71
CA ASN A 732 24.31 17.67 44.51
C ASN A 732 25.08 16.33 44.36
N PRO A 733 25.74 16.00 43.24
CA PRO A 733 25.37 16.10 41.81
C PRO A 733 25.69 14.80 41.01
N SER A 734 25.24 14.77 39.73
CA SER A 734 25.91 14.18 38.53
C SER A 734 26.07 12.63 38.42
N PRO A 735 26.69 12.10 37.34
CA PRO A 735 26.11 11.89 36.01
C PRO A 735 26.37 10.44 35.50
N TRP A 736 26.01 10.13 34.24
CA TRP A 736 26.59 9.06 33.39
C TRP A 736 27.36 7.91 34.07
N GLN A 737 26.91 6.66 33.89
CA GLN A 737 27.87 5.57 33.68
C GLN A 737 27.27 4.35 32.97
N ARG A 738 27.87 4.06 31.81
CA ARG A 738 27.95 2.73 31.20
C ARG A 738 28.92 1.87 32.01
N GLY A 739 28.72 0.55 31.94
CA GLY A 739 29.83 -0.41 31.93
C GLY A 739 29.94 -1.30 33.15
N ALA A 740 29.69 -2.59 32.94
CA ALA A 740 29.97 -3.67 33.87
C ALA A 740 31.38 -4.27 33.63
N GLY A 741 31.98 -4.79 34.70
CA GLY A 741 32.90 -5.94 34.73
C GLY A 741 34.40 -5.64 34.91
N TYR A 742 34.97 -5.89 36.10
CA TYR A 742 35.61 -7.16 36.55
C TYR A 742 36.45 -6.95 37.84
N ASP A 743 36.45 -8.00 38.69
CA ASP A 743 37.38 -8.41 39.78
C ASP A 743 37.63 -7.48 40.99
N HIS A 744 37.40 -7.85 42.26
CA HIS A 744 37.15 -9.13 42.95
C HIS A 744 36.00 -9.05 43.95
#